data_AF-A0A2G6PNX6-F1
#
_entry.id   AF-A0A2G6PNX6-F1
#
_cell.length_a   1.000
_cell.length_b   1.000
_cell.length_c   1.000
_cell.angle_alpha   90.00
_cell.angle_beta   90.00
_cell.angle_gamma   90.00
#
_symmetry.space_group_name_H-M   'P 1'
#
loop_
_entity.id
_entity.type
_entity.pdbx_description
1 polymer ?
#
loop_
_entity_poly.entity_id
_entity_poly.type
_entity_poly.pdbx_seq_one_letter_code
_entity_poly.pdbx_strand_id
1 'polypeptide(L)'
;MREKKELLKEIMTALAKADNEKADKLTQVFLDYIPEITSEEVSKVAQELDDEGVFADASQHINIERKVFEIIETKIPKQDLKSFPKGHPIHTFLEENKQIIALKKRAEELLQAADSFTNLKSDWALLAKQFLAIDIHYLRKENQLFPYLEKRGFSHPSTIMWSLHDEIRRQAKLFSQAVNDNNEELAREWLSSVAREAYEMTVKEEKILLTKSMKLLSETDWREIREGEDEIGWMIPKPPVYWQKPAKMEAHLSVSQNRIDAIMEIIKDFFAGKDVSQLKEYFNEKLEGKITASEFALAEQKLANHGISDTEMKDKVEDLINIFKSSLEKVSIKDLDEGHPIDTFIRENKAIKSLVDELRKKDAETDINNVDAEWWDDAYAKIRQIHIHYLRKENQLFPYLEQKGFDKPSTVMWALHDDVRSLIKYYDNLRVEKNYEALFATQEMLFTAIEDMMFKEEKILWATSLDLLTQEEWVEIRLGENEIGYCLIAEPPMWNPNWTHPSEAKTGVEKHTSDTVSAVPFNAGSALKSSAIGGINLEVGSITPEQINLLFKHLPFDVTYVDEFDEVRYYNKGEDRVFPRSPGIIGRQVKYCHPPKSVHIVEKIVDAFKKGERNEASFWINFRDKFVYIQYFAVRDDAGNYKGVLEITYDGTTIRKLEGEQRLLDWE
;
A
#
# COMPACT_ATOMS: atom_id res chain seq x y z
N MET A 1 16.84 17.52 -52.00
CA MET A 1 16.77 17.68 -50.53
C MET A 1 17.71 16.66 -49.93
N ARG A 2 18.69 17.08 -49.11
CA ARG A 2 19.46 16.11 -48.30
C ARG A 2 18.48 15.44 -47.33
N GLU A 3 18.60 14.14 -47.08
CA GLU A 3 17.82 13.49 -46.03
C GLU A 3 18.19 14.11 -44.68
N LYS A 4 17.19 14.54 -43.89
CA LYS A 4 17.39 15.16 -42.57
C LYS A 4 18.30 14.36 -41.63
N LYS A 5 18.24 13.02 -41.68
CA LYS A 5 19.11 12.12 -40.89
C LYS A 5 20.59 12.26 -41.29
N GLU A 6 20.87 12.29 -42.59
CA GLU A 6 22.24 12.47 -43.11
C GLU A 6 22.81 13.82 -42.70
N LEU A 7 21.99 14.88 -42.74
CA LEU A 7 22.45 16.20 -42.30
C LEU A 7 22.76 16.22 -40.80
N LEU A 8 21.92 15.61 -39.95
CA LEU A 8 22.20 15.46 -38.51
C LEU A 8 23.47 14.64 -38.27
N LYS A 9 23.66 13.55 -39.02
CA LYS A 9 24.85 12.70 -38.97
C LYS A 9 26.12 13.47 -39.33
N GLU A 10 26.08 14.30 -40.38
CA GLU A 10 27.18 15.18 -40.78
C GLU A 10 27.52 16.21 -39.69
N ILE A 11 26.51 16.79 -39.03
CA ILE A 11 26.70 17.74 -37.92
C ILE A 11 27.44 17.06 -36.76
N MET A 12 26.91 15.95 -36.26
CA MET A 12 27.49 15.22 -35.13
C MET A 12 28.90 14.71 -35.45
N THR A 13 29.14 14.25 -36.68
CA THR A 13 30.48 13.83 -37.14
C THR A 13 31.47 15.00 -37.22
N ALA A 14 31.03 16.19 -37.65
CA ALA A 14 31.88 17.38 -37.68
C ALA A 14 32.26 17.81 -36.26
N LEU A 15 31.31 17.75 -35.32
CA LEU A 15 31.55 18.02 -33.91
C LEU A 15 32.52 17.01 -33.27
N ALA A 16 32.38 15.72 -33.58
CA ALA A 16 33.32 14.69 -33.14
C ALA A 16 34.76 14.90 -33.67
N LYS A 17 34.90 15.55 -34.82
CA LYS A 17 36.21 15.92 -35.41
C LYS A 17 36.73 17.29 -34.94
N ALA A 18 36.04 17.92 -33.99
CA ALA A 18 36.31 19.28 -33.50
C ALA A 18 36.27 20.38 -34.60
N ASP A 19 35.58 20.11 -35.71
CA ASP A 19 35.36 21.07 -36.80
C ASP A 19 34.11 21.93 -36.51
N ASN A 20 34.25 22.81 -35.52
CA ASN A 20 33.14 23.64 -35.02
C ASN A 20 32.58 24.58 -36.10
N GLU A 21 33.43 25.15 -36.95
CA GLU A 21 32.98 26.08 -38.00
C GLU A 21 32.06 25.37 -39.02
N LYS A 22 32.41 24.14 -39.41
CA LYS A 22 31.58 23.34 -40.30
C LYS A 22 30.29 22.91 -39.60
N ALA A 23 30.38 22.45 -38.36
CA ALA A 23 29.21 22.04 -37.58
C ALA A 23 28.20 23.19 -37.44
N ASP A 24 28.64 24.39 -37.07
CA ASP A 24 27.78 25.56 -36.89
C ASP A 24 27.07 25.94 -38.20
N LYS A 25 27.79 25.91 -39.34
CA LYS A 25 27.19 26.13 -40.67
C LYS A 25 26.13 25.07 -41.01
N LEU A 26 26.40 23.80 -40.72
CA LEU A 26 25.46 22.71 -41.00
C LEU A 26 24.25 22.76 -40.06
N THR A 27 24.43 23.12 -38.79
CA THR A 27 23.34 23.36 -37.83
C THR A 27 22.43 24.48 -38.32
N GLN A 28 22.98 25.62 -38.76
CA GLN A 28 22.16 26.70 -39.32
C GLN A 28 21.37 26.24 -40.56
N VAL A 29 22.01 25.48 -41.45
CA VAL A 29 21.32 24.87 -42.61
C VAL A 29 20.19 23.93 -42.17
N PHE A 30 20.40 23.16 -41.10
CA PHE A 30 19.36 22.31 -40.53
C PHE A 30 18.18 23.15 -40.02
N LEU A 31 18.48 24.20 -39.26
CA LEU A 31 17.47 25.08 -38.68
C LEU A 31 16.66 25.85 -39.73
N ASP A 32 17.30 26.29 -40.82
CA ASP A 32 16.65 27.09 -41.87
C ASP A 32 15.78 26.24 -42.81
N TYR A 33 16.21 25.02 -43.13
CA TYR A 33 15.62 24.23 -44.22
C TYR A 33 14.91 22.94 -43.80
N ILE A 34 15.17 22.41 -42.60
CA ILE A 34 14.47 21.21 -42.10
C ILE A 34 13.30 21.66 -41.22
N PRO A 35 12.04 21.35 -41.59
CA PRO A 35 10.89 21.78 -40.82
C PRO A 35 10.76 21.03 -39.49
N GLU A 36 11.01 19.71 -39.49
CA GLU A 36 10.91 18.85 -38.31
C GLU A 36 11.81 17.61 -38.41
N ILE A 37 12.14 17.05 -37.25
CA ILE A 37 12.77 15.73 -37.10
C ILE A 37 12.11 14.99 -35.94
N THR A 38 11.92 13.69 -36.06
CA THR A 38 11.31 12.88 -34.99
C THR A 38 12.34 12.43 -33.98
N SER A 39 11.92 12.15 -32.74
CA SER A 39 12.80 11.61 -31.70
C SER A 39 13.41 10.24 -32.07
N GLU A 40 12.70 9.45 -32.88
CA GLU A 40 13.16 8.17 -33.41
C GLU A 40 14.31 8.36 -34.41
N GLU A 41 14.23 9.36 -35.28
CA GLU A 41 15.30 9.68 -36.23
C GLU A 41 16.55 10.19 -35.53
N VAL A 42 16.42 11.05 -34.52
CA VAL A 42 17.56 11.53 -33.71
C VAL A 42 18.22 10.36 -32.97
N SER A 43 17.43 9.53 -32.28
CA SER A 43 17.95 8.37 -31.54
C SER A 43 18.65 7.37 -32.47
N LYS A 44 18.14 7.19 -33.69
CA LYS A 44 18.74 6.30 -34.69
C LYS A 44 20.08 6.83 -35.21
N VAL A 45 20.18 8.14 -35.50
CA VAL A 45 21.45 8.75 -35.94
C VAL A 45 22.51 8.65 -34.84
N ALA A 46 22.15 8.90 -33.58
CA ALA A 46 23.07 8.75 -32.45
C ALA A 46 23.58 7.30 -32.32
N GLN A 47 22.68 6.30 -32.39
CA GLN A 47 23.06 4.89 -32.35
C GLN A 47 23.98 4.50 -33.51
N GLU A 48 23.68 4.91 -34.75
CA GLU A 48 24.52 4.61 -35.91
C GLU A 48 25.94 5.18 -35.78
N LEU A 49 26.07 6.39 -35.23
CA LEU A 49 27.38 7.01 -35.00
C LEU A 49 28.18 6.33 -33.88
N ASP A 50 27.49 5.83 -32.87
CA ASP A 50 28.10 5.05 -31.79
C ASP A 50 28.60 3.70 -32.30
N ASP A 51 27.78 2.99 -33.09
CA ASP A 51 28.14 1.74 -33.74
C ASP A 51 29.34 1.91 -34.69
N GLU A 52 29.45 3.09 -35.32
CA GLU A 52 30.59 3.49 -36.17
C GLU A 52 31.84 3.93 -35.37
N GLY A 53 31.75 4.02 -34.04
CA GLY A 53 32.85 4.44 -33.16
C GLY A 53 33.22 5.92 -33.33
N VAL A 54 32.28 6.76 -33.75
CA VAL A 54 32.52 8.20 -34.00
C VAL A 54 32.75 8.96 -32.70
N PHE A 55 32.14 8.53 -31.59
CA PHE A 55 32.35 9.11 -30.27
C PHE A 55 33.57 8.48 -29.61
N ALA A 56 34.60 9.29 -29.36
CA ALA A 56 35.86 8.84 -28.75
C ALA A 56 35.71 8.51 -27.25
N ASP A 57 34.86 9.27 -26.54
CA ASP A 57 34.52 9.05 -25.13
C ASP A 57 33.17 9.71 -24.77
N ALA A 58 32.67 9.41 -23.56
CA ALA A 58 31.40 9.93 -23.07
C ALA A 58 31.37 11.47 -22.93
N SER A 59 32.52 12.11 -22.63
CA SER A 59 32.60 13.57 -22.50
C SER A 59 32.48 14.26 -23.86
N GLN A 60 33.10 13.68 -24.88
CA GLN A 60 32.94 14.14 -26.26
C GLN A 60 31.49 14.02 -26.71
N HIS A 61 30.83 12.89 -26.40
CA HIS A 61 29.43 12.68 -26.73
C HIS A 61 28.53 13.72 -26.06
N ILE A 62 28.68 13.96 -24.75
CA ILE A 62 27.94 14.99 -24.02
C ILE A 62 28.07 16.38 -24.68
N ASN A 63 29.28 16.74 -25.10
CA ASN A 63 29.51 18.04 -25.76
C ASN A 63 28.84 18.14 -27.14
N ILE A 64 28.77 17.03 -27.88
CA ILE A 64 28.03 16.96 -29.14
C ILE A 64 26.53 17.15 -28.88
N GLU A 65 25.98 16.42 -27.91
CA GLU A 65 24.56 16.51 -27.49
C GLU A 65 24.15 17.92 -27.05
N ARG A 66 25.01 18.62 -26.31
CA ARG A 66 24.80 20.03 -25.96
C ARG A 66 24.69 20.93 -27.19
N LYS A 67 25.53 20.70 -28.19
CA LYS A 67 25.57 21.51 -29.42
C LYS A 67 24.43 21.22 -30.39
N VAL A 68 23.87 20.01 -30.37
CA VAL A 68 22.68 19.66 -31.16
C VAL A 68 21.37 19.94 -30.42
N PHE A 69 21.42 20.40 -29.16
CA PHE A 69 20.23 20.68 -28.35
C PHE A 69 19.25 21.64 -29.03
N GLU A 70 19.74 22.70 -29.69
CA GLU A 70 18.88 23.66 -30.39
C GLU A 70 18.02 22.99 -31.48
N ILE A 71 18.55 21.96 -32.16
CA ILE A 71 17.80 21.15 -33.12
C ILE A 71 16.69 20.38 -32.40
N ILE A 72 16.98 19.76 -31.25
CA ILE A 72 16.01 19.01 -30.44
C ILE A 72 14.89 19.95 -29.95
N GLU A 73 15.25 21.11 -29.44
CA GLU A 73 14.33 22.10 -28.88
C GLU A 73 13.42 22.72 -29.96
N THR A 74 13.93 22.99 -31.15
CA THR A 74 13.17 23.70 -32.19
C THR A 74 12.48 22.78 -33.20
N LYS A 75 13.07 21.61 -33.52
CA LYS A 75 12.63 20.76 -34.64
C LYS A 75 11.92 19.47 -34.26
N ILE A 76 12.02 19.01 -33.00
CA ILE A 76 11.21 17.88 -32.54
C ILE A 76 9.81 18.38 -32.12
N PRO A 77 8.72 17.89 -32.74
CA PRO A 77 7.36 18.29 -32.37
C PRO A 77 7.04 17.94 -30.92
N LYS A 78 6.34 18.83 -30.22
CA LYS A 78 5.85 18.56 -28.86
C LYS A 78 4.68 17.57 -28.93
N GLN A 79 4.78 16.45 -28.24
CA GLN A 79 3.67 15.49 -28.09
C GLN A 79 2.74 15.89 -26.95
N ASP A 80 1.47 15.48 -27.03
CA ASP A 80 0.51 15.69 -25.95
C ASP A 80 0.67 14.63 -24.86
N LEU A 81 1.59 14.90 -23.92
CA LEU A 81 1.82 14.06 -22.74
C LEU A 81 0.92 14.45 -21.55
N LYS A 82 0.01 15.42 -21.70
CA LYS A 82 -0.81 15.92 -20.58
C LYS A 82 -2.05 15.06 -20.28
N SER A 83 -2.32 14.04 -21.09
CA SER A 83 -3.50 13.18 -20.99
C SER A 83 -3.40 12.06 -19.94
N PHE A 84 -2.25 11.87 -19.32
CA PHE A 84 -2.05 10.80 -18.33
C PHE A 84 -2.71 11.14 -16.98
N PRO A 85 -3.35 10.15 -16.31
CA PRO A 85 -4.02 10.37 -15.04
C PRO A 85 -3.02 10.73 -13.94
N LYS A 86 -3.50 11.46 -12.93
CA LYS A 86 -2.70 11.76 -11.73
C LYS A 86 -2.19 10.46 -11.10
N GLY A 87 -0.92 10.47 -10.70
CA GLY A 87 -0.24 9.32 -10.11
C GLY A 87 0.52 8.46 -11.11
N HIS A 88 0.14 8.47 -12.39
CA HIS A 88 0.88 7.75 -13.42
C HIS A 88 2.34 8.28 -13.51
N PRO A 89 3.37 7.41 -13.66
CA PRO A 89 4.77 7.85 -13.67
C PRO A 89 5.08 8.99 -14.65
N ILE A 90 4.58 8.91 -15.91
CA ILE A 90 4.69 10.01 -16.88
C ILE A 90 4.13 11.34 -16.34
N HIS A 91 2.92 11.32 -15.75
CA HIS A 91 2.33 12.53 -15.17
C HIS A 91 3.24 13.10 -14.07
N THR A 92 3.79 12.23 -13.22
CA THR A 92 4.70 12.64 -12.13
C THR A 92 5.99 13.27 -12.67
N PHE A 93 6.66 12.65 -13.65
CA PHE A 93 7.85 13.23 -14.27
C PHE A 93 7.57 14.59 -14.92
N LEU A 94 6.40 14.78 -15.53
CA LEU A 94 6.01 16.08 -16.08
C LEU A 94 5.78 17.14 -15.00
N GLU A 95 5.22 16.78 -13.85
CA GLU A 95 5.08 17.72 -12.72
C GLU A 95 6.44 18.11 -12.13
N GLU A 96 7.39 17.19 -12.05
CA GLU A 96 8.76 17.49 -11.64
C GLU A 96 9.49 18.36 -12.67
N ASN A 97 9.31 18.10 -13.97
CA ASN A 97 9.88 18.93 -15.02
C ASN A 97 9.37 20.38 -14.97
N LYS A 98 8.09 20.58 -14.63
CA LYS A 98 7.57 21.93 -14.34
C LYS A 98 8.28 22.60 -13.18
N GLN A 99 8.64 21.86 -12.13
CA GLN A 99 9.41 22.41 -11.01
C GLN A 99 10.83 22.78 -11.43
N ILE A 100 11.52 21.92 -12.19
CA ILE A 100 12.87 22.21 -12.70
C ILE A 100 12.86 23.47 -13.59
N ILE A 101 11.84 23.62 -14.45
CA ILE A 101 11.63 24.84 -15.26
C ILE A 101 11.44 26.08 -14.35
N ALA A 102 10.70 25.95 -13.25
CA ALA A 102 10.54 27.02 -12.28
C ALA A 102 11.85 27.37 -11.56
N LEU A 103 12.69 26.38 -11.23
CA LEU A 103 14.03 26.60 -10.67
C LEU A 103 14.92 27.36 -11.65
N LYS A 104 14.91 26.99 -12.94
CA LYS A 104 15.65 27.69 -14.00
C LYS A 104 15.23 29.15 -14.12
N LYS A 105 13.92 29.43 -14.11
CA LYS A 105 13.42 30.81 -14.11
C LYS A 105 13.91 31.58 -12.88
N ARG A 106 13.85 30.98 -11.69
CA ARG A 106 14.32 31.63 -10.46
C ARG A 106 15.82 31.88 -10.47
N ALA A 107 16.60 30.97 -11.05
CA ALA A 107 18.03 31.13 -11.26
C ALA A 107 18.35 32.35 -12.14
N GLU A 108 17.65 32.50 -13.27
CA GLU A 108 17.80 33.66 -14.17
C GLU A 108 17.48 34.99 -13.45
N GLU A 109 16.42 35.04 -12.65
CA GLU A 109 16.05 36.21 -11.85
C GLU A 109 17.15 36.59 -10.85
N LEU A 110 17.74 35.62 -10.15
CA LEU A 110 18.85 35.88 -9.22
C LEU A 110 20.12 36.32 -9.93
N LEU A 111 20.44 35.73 -11.09
CA LEU A 111 21.62 36.09 -11.87
C LEU A 111 21.53 37.52 -12.43
N GLN A 112 20.33 37.97 -12.83
CA GLN A 112 20.10 39.32 -13.35
C GLN A 112 20.04 40.40 -12.26
N ALA A 113 19.63 40.05 -11.04
CA ALA A 113 19.53 41.00 -9.95
C ALA A 113 20.92 41.40 -9.40
N ALA A 114 21.21 42.69 -9.41
CA ALA A 114 22.43 43.25 -8.81
C ALA A 114 22.46 42.97 -7.30
N ASP A 115 23.63 42.61 -6.78
CA ASP A 115 23.88 42.29 -5.36
C ASP A 115 22.95 41.21 -4.76
N SER A 116 22.29 40.41 -5.62
CA SER A 116 21.34 39.38 -5.20
C SER A 116 21.97 38.31 -4.30
N PHE A 117 23.25 37.99 -4.52
CA PHE A 117 23.98 37.02 -3.70
C PHE A 117 24.05 37.47 -2.22
N THR A 118 24.17 38.77 -1.99
CA THR A 118 24.19 39.36 -0.65
C THR A 118 22.78 39.58 -0.12
N ASN A 119 21.92 40.23 -0.90
CA ASN A 119 20.61 40.70 -0.43
C ASN A 119 19.55 39.58 -0.36
N LEU A 120 19.70 38.52 -1.16
CA LEU A 120 18.77 37.38 -1.27
C LEU A 120 19.46 36.07 -0.91
N LYS A 121 20.39 36.09 0.05
CA LYS A 121 21.21 34.93 0.42
C LYS A 121 20.39 33.69 0.80
N SER A 122 19.24 33.86 1.44
CA SER A 122 18.29 32.78 1.74
C SER A 122 17.80 32.07 0.48
N ASP A 123 17.57 32.82 -0.58
CA ASP A 123 17.03 32.33 -1.84
C ASP A 123 18.09 31.56 -2.61
N TRP A 124 19.34 32.03 -2.59
CA TRP A 124 20.49 31.29 -3.11
C TRP A 124 20.69 29.95 -2.39
N ALA A 125 20.59 29.95 -1.06
CA ALA A 125 20.69 28.73 -0.26
C ALA A 125 19.52 27.75 -0.50
N LEU A 126 18.29 28.27 -0.60
CA LEU A 126 17.11 27.48 -0.93
C LEU A 126 17.24 26.87 -2.33
N LEU A 127 17.64 27.68 -3.31
CA LEU A 127 17.80 27.24 -4.69
C LEU A 127 18.90 26.17 -4.81
N ALA A 128 20.01 26.31 -4.07
CA ALA A 128 21.05 25.28 -3.96
C ALA A 128 20.51 23.95 -3.43
N LYS A 129 19.70 24.00 -2.36
CA LYS A 129 19.04 22.80 -1.83
C LYS A 129 18.08 22.17 -2.84
N GLN A 130 17.34 22.97 -3.60
CA GLN A 130 16.39 22.49 -4.60
C GLN A 130 17.08 21.87 -5.82
N PHE A 131 18.19 22.44 -6.30
CA PHE A 131 18.99 21.83 -7.36
C PHE A 131 19.62 20.49 -6.92
N LEU A 132 20.03 20.35 -5.65
CA LEU A 132 20.48 19.06 -5.11
C LEU A 132 19.36 18.01 -5.11
N ALA A 133 18.11 18.41 -4.86
CA ALA A 133 16.96 17.50 -4.83
C ALA A 133 16.58 16.93 -6.21
N ILE A 134 17.10 17.49 -7.32
CA ILE A 134 16.92 16.92 -8.67
C ILE A 134 17.47 15.49 -8.74
N ASP A 135 18.46 15.15 -7.92
CA ASP A 135 19.02 13.80 -7.83
C ASP A 135 17.95 12.72 -7.63
N ILE A 136 16.92 13.01 -6.82
CA ILE A 136 15.82 12.08 -6.54
C ILE A 136 15.03 11.77 -7.83
N HIS A 137 14.74 12.80 -8.63
CA HIS A 137 14.07 12.66 -9.93
C HIS A 137 14.92 11.84 -10.92
N TYR A 138 16.25 12.03 -10.93
CA TYR A 138 17.17 11.25 -11.76
C TYR A 138 17.29 9.80 -11.31
N LEU A 139 17.41 9.54 -10.01
CA LEU A 139 17.46 8.19 -9.44
C LEU A 139 16.22 7.38 -9.82
N ARG A 140 15.02 7.98 -9.84
CA ARG A 140 13.81 7.28 -10.28
C ARG A 140 13.84 6.92 -11.76
N LYS A 141 14.29 7.82 -12.63
CA LYS A 141 14.44 7.47 -14.06
C LYS A 141 15.48 6.37 -14.26
N GLU A 142 16.61 6.47 -13.59
CA GLU A 142 17.74 5.55 -13.72
C GLU A 142 17.45 4.15 -13.18
N ASN A 143 16.79 4.05 -12.03
CA ASN A 143 16.58 2.77 -11.36
C ASN A 143 15.20 2.15 -11.65
N GLN A 144 14.20 2.96 -12.03
CA GLN A 144 12.86 2.47 -12.34
C GLN A 144 12.57 2.47 -13.84
N LEU A 145 12.80 3.58 -14.55
CA LEU A 145 12.38 3.69 -15.95
C LEU A 145 13.37 3.06 -16.95
N PHE A 146 14.66 3.35 -16.83
CA PHE A 146 15.69 2.91 -17.80
C PHE A 146 15.78 1.39 -17.94
N PRO A 147 15.74 0.56 -16.88
CA PRO A 147 15.83 -0.89 -17.02
C PRO A 147 14.75 -1.49 -17.92
N TYR A 148 13.54 -0.92 -17.92
CA TYR A 148 12.44 -1.37 -18.77
C TYR A 148 12.59 -0.94 -20.24
N LEU A 149 13.21 0.21 -20.47
CA LEU A 149 13.49 0.72 -21.82
C LEU A 149 14.70 0.00 -22.45
N GLU A 150 15.74 -0.28 -21.66
CA GLU A 150 16.93 -1.02 -22.07
C GLU A 150 16.59 -2.45 -22.53
N LYS A 151 15.70 -3.15 -21.80
CA LYS A 151 15.15 -4.45 -22.21
C LYS A 151 14.49 -4.42 -23.60
N ARG A 152 14.12 -3.23 -24.10
CA ARG A 152 13.43 -3.00 -25.38
C ARG A 152 14.31 -2.26 -26.40
N GLY A 153 15.63 -2.27 -26.20
CA GLY A 153 16.61 -1.74 -27.16
C GLY A 153 16.83 -0.22 -27.10
N PHE A 154 16.49 0.42 -25.98
CA PHE A 154 16.74 1.85 -25.74
C PHE A 154 17.95 2.07 -24.81
N SER A 155 19.05 1.33 -25.02
CA SER A 155 20.20 1.33 -24.10
C SER A 155 21.19 2.47 -24.32
N HIS A 156 21.39 2.89 -25.57
CA HIS A 156 22.34 3.96 -25.87
C HIS A 156 21.83 5.34 -25.39
N PRO A 157 20.58 5.77 -25.69
CA PRO A 157 20.09 7.06 -25.20
C PRO A 157 20.00 7.15 -23.67
N SER A 158 19.65 6.08 -22.97
CA SER A 158 19.62 6.03 -21.50
C SER A 158 21.00 6.19 -20.88
N THR A 159 22.04 5.58 -21.47
CA THR A 159 23.44 5.73 -21.03
C THR A 159 23.93 7.18 -21.14
N ILE A 160 23.59 7.86 -22.24
CA ILE A 160 23.96 9.27 -22.43
C ILE A 160 23.19 10.19 -21.47
N MET A 161 21.90 9.93 -21.26
CA MET A 161 21.11 10.65 -20.26
C MET A 161 21.66 10.46 -18.85
N TRP A 162 22.10 9.26 -18.49
CA TRP A 162 22.77 8.98 -17.22
C TRP A 162 24.02 9.85 -17.04
N SER A 163 24.86 9.91 -18.07
CA SER A 163 26.09 10.71 -18.03
C SER A 163 25.80 12.22 -17.89
N LEU A 164 24.72 12.69 -18.52
CA LEU A 164 24.22 14.07 -18.34
C LEU A 164 23.70 14.30 -16.92
N HIS A 165 22.97 13.34 -16.33
CA HIS A 165 22.51 13.43 -14.94
C HIS A 165 23.70 13.55 -13.97
N ASP A 166 24.77 12.77 -14.17
CA ASP A 166 25.98 12.83 -13.34
C ASP A 166 26.67 14.19 -13.39
N GLU A 167 26.73 14.79 -14.58
CA GLU A 167 27.28 16.14 -14.74
C GLU A 167 26.40 17.19 -14.06
N ILE A 168 25.07 17.09 -14.17
CA ILE A 168 24.13 18.00 -13.48
C ILE A 168 24.25 17.85 -11.95
N ARG A 169 24.35 16.61 -11.43
CA ARG A 169 24.60 16.35 -10.00
C ARG A 169 25.90 16.99 -9.53
N ARG A 170 26.97 16.87 -10.32
CA ARG A 170 28.27 17.47 -10.02
C ARG A 170 28.16 19.00 -9.95
N GLN A 171 27.49 19.61 -10.93
CA GLN A 171 27.28 21.07 -10.97
C GLN A 171 26.39 21.54 -9.81
N ALA A 172 25.33 20.82 -9.46
CA ALA A 172 24.47 21.13 -8.31
C ALA A 172 25.25 21.10 -6.98
N LYS A 173 26.16 20.12 -6.80
CA LYS A 173 27.06 20.04 -5.64
C LYS A 173 28.02 21.22 -5.58
N LEU A 174 28.64 21.58 -6.71
CA LEU A 174 29.57 22.72 -6.78
C LEU A 174 28.86 24.05 -6.56
N PHE A 175 27.66 24.21 -7.11
CA PHE A 175 26.82 25.36 -6.84
C PHE A 175 26.51 25.48 -5.35
N SER A 176 26.04 24.40 -4.72
CA SER A 176 25.74 24.39 -3.29
C SER A 176 26.96 24.69 -2.43
N GLN A 177 28.12 24.13 -2.78
CA GLN A 177 29.38 24.41 -2.10
C GLN A 177 29.76 25.90 -2.22
N ALA A 178 29.72 26.48 -3.41
CA ALA A 178 30.05 27.89 -3.63
C ALA A 178 29.14 28.83 -2.82
N VAL A 179 27.85 28.52 -2.70
CA VAL A 179 26.92 29.27 -1.84
C VAL A 179 27.30 29.16 -0.37
N ASN A 180 27.62 27.95 0.12
CA ASN A 180 28.03 27.74 1.52
C ASN A 180 29.36 28.45 1.85
N ASP A 181 30.29 28.44 0.92
CA ASP A 181 31.61 29.08 1.03
C ASP A 181 31.52 30.61 0.86
N ASN A 182 30.33 31.16 0.59
CA ASN A 182 30.10 32.58 0.28
C ASN A 182 30.93 33.10 -0.90
N ASN A 183 31.21 32.23 -1.89
CA ASN A 183 31.94 32.60 -3.09
C ASN A 183 30.95 33.00 -4.21
N GLU A 184 30.70 34.29 -4.35
CA GLU A 184 29.72 34.83 -5.32
C GLU A 184 30.08 34.49 -6.77
N GLU A 185 31.35 34.62 -7.15
CA GLU A 185 31.82 34.39 -8.52
C GLU A 185 31.53 32.95 -8.96
N LEU A 186 31.97 31.99 -8.16
CA LEU A 186 31.71 30.57 -8.42
C LEU A 186 30.22 30.23 -8.32
N ALA A 187 29.50 30.82 -7.36
CA ALA A 187 28.07 30.56 -7.21
C ALA A 187 27.29 31.00 -8.46
N ARG A 188 27.60 32.16 -9.02
CA ARG A 188 26.99 32.66 -10.27
C ARG A 188 27.34 31.79 -11.47
N GLU A 189 28.60 31.38 -11.60
CA GLU A 189 29.05 30.49 -12.67
C GLU A 189 28.30 29.14 -12.63
N TRP A 190 28.33 28.47 -11.48
CA TRP A 190 27.69 27.17 -11.32
C TRP A 190 26.17 27.23 -11.39
N LEU A 191 25.54 28.30 -10.88
CA LEU A 191 24.09 28.50 -11.00
C LEU A 191 23.67 28.60 -12.46
N SER A 192 24.40 29.39 -13.26
CA SER A 192 24.13 29.55 -14.69
C SER A 192 24.24 28.20 -15.43
N SER A 193 25.30 27.44 -15.12
CA SER A 193 25.54 26.14 -15.74
C SER A 193 24.47 25.10 -15.38
N VAL A 194 24.22 24.90 -14.08
CA VAL A 194 23.27 23.86 -13.60
C VAL A 194 21.84 24.18 -14.01
N ALA A 195 21.43 25.46 -14.01
CA ALA A 195 20.10 25.87 -14.43
C ALA A 195 19.86 25.60 -15.92
N ARG A 196 20.87 25.86 -16.76
CA ARG A 196 20.81 25.56 -18.19
C ARG A 196 20.72 24.06 -18.43
N GLU A 197 21.67 23.28 -17.90
CA GLU A 197 21.74 21.84 -18.15
C GLU A 197 20.51 21.09 -17.62
N ALA A 198 20.00 21.45 -16.43
CA ALA A 198 18.78 20.85 -15.89
C ALA A 198 17.55 21.14 -16.78
N TYR A 199 17.41 22.36 -17.30
CA TYR A 199 16.34 22.72 -18.24
C TYR A 199 16.46 21.94 -19.55
N GLU A 200 17.65 21.88 -20.14
CA GLU A 200 17.88 21.12 -21.36
C GLU A 200 17.51 19.64 -21.17
N MET A 201 17.77 19.08 -19.98
CA MET A 201 17.37 17.72 -19.64
C MET A 201 15.85 17.54 -19.65
N THR A 202 15.07 18.47 -19.07
CA THR A 202 13.59 18.38 -19.13
C THR A 202 13.04 18.36 -20.55
N VAL A 203 13.67 19.10 -21.47
CA VAL A 203 13.27 19.13 -22.88
C VAL A 203 13.58 17.79 -23.56
N LYS A 204 14.78 17.22 -23.31
CA LYS A 204 15.16 15.89 -23.80
C LYS A 204 14.23 14.81 -23.24
N GLU A 205 13.83 14.92 -21.98
CA GLU A 205 12.89 13.98 -21.36
C GLU A 205 11.51 14.01 -22.01
N GLU A 206 10.89 15.18 -22.11
CA GLU A 206 9.54 15.30 -22.67
C GLU A 206 9.50 14.88 -24.14
N LYS A 207 10.48 15.35 -24.94
CA LYS A 207 10.47 15.16 -26.39
C LYS A 207 10.99 13.81 -26.85
N ILE A 208 11.88 13.18 -26.08
CA ILE A 208 12.55 11.93 -26.47
C ILE A 208 12.17 10.81 -25.50
N LEU A 209 12.57 10.91 -24.23
CA LEU A 209 12.46 9.81 -23.26
C LEU A 209 11.02 9.38 -23.01
N LEU A 210 10.16 10.30 -22.54
CA LEU A 210 8.78 10.00 -22.13
C LEU A 210 7.92 9.64 -23.34
N THR A 211 8.13 10.33 -24.47
CA THR A 211 7.49 10.00 -25.74
C THR A 211 7.82 8.57 -26.20
N LYS A 212 9.09 8.15 -26.06
CA LYS A 212 9.50 6.78 -26.41
C LYS A 212 8.97 5.77 -25.40
N SER A 213 8.98 6.11 -24.11
CA SER A 213 8.51 5.26 -23.04
C SER A 213 7.03 4.91 -23.21
N MET A 214 6.20 5.90 -23.55
CA MET A 214 4.78 5.70 -23.87
C MET A 214 4.55 4.67 -24.98
N LYS A 215 5.43 4.63 -25.99
CA LYS A 215 5.30 3.71 -27.14
C LYS A 215 5.82 2.30 -26.84
N LEU A 216 6.82 2.18 -25.96
CA LEU A 216 7.52 0.92 -25.69
C LEU A 216 6.96 0.15 -24.49
N LEU A 217 6.42 0.86 -23.50
CA LEU A 217 6.04 0.28 -22.22
C LEU A 217 4.53 -0.02 -22.18
N SER A 218 4.21 -1.21 -21.66
CA SER A 218 2.85 -1.64 -21.40
C SER A 218 2.32 -1.05 -20.09
N GLU A 219 1.02 -1.18 -19.85
CA GLU A 219 0.42 -0.77 -18.59
C GLU A 219 1.03 -1.50 -17.39
N THR A 220 1.35 -2.79 -17.52
CA THR A 220 1.99 -3.58 -16.45
C THR A 220 3.38 -3.04 -16.12
N ASP A 221 4.19 -2.71 -17.13
CA ASP A 221 5.50 -2.11 -16.92
C ASP A 221 5.39 -0.81 -16.11
N TRP A 222 4.39 0.03 -16.43
CA TRP A 222 4.17 1.28 -15.71
C TRP A 222 3.74 1.08 -14.25
N ARG A 223 3.07 -0.04 -13.93
CA ARG A 223 2.67 -0.34 -12.55
C ARG A 223 3.86 -0.76 -11.72
N GLU A 224 4.68 -1.66 -12.25
CA GLU A 224 5.92 -2.09 -11.60
C GLU A 224 6.88 -0.90 -11.40
N ILE A 225 7.00 -0.02 -12.40
CA ILE A 225 7.75 1.24 -12.26
C ILE A 225 7.20 2.06 -11.11
N ARG A 226 5.87 2.28 -11.06
CA ARG A 226 5.24 3.09 -9.99
C ARG A 226 5.46 2.47 -8.61
N GLU A 227 5.34 1.15 -8.47
CA GLU A 227 5.58 0.43 -7.20
C GLU A 227 6.98 0.72 -6.64
N GLY A 228 8.01 0.72 -7.49
CA GLY A 228 9.39 1.00 -7.08
C GLY A 228 9.73 2.48 -6.86
N GLU A 229 8.89 3.44 -7.28
CA GLU A 229 9.18 4.87 -7.14
C GLU A 229 9.16 5.34 -5.66
N ASP A 230 8.31 4.75 -4.81
CA ASP A 230 8.17 5.15 -3.41
C ASP A 230 9.44 4.83 -2.57
N GLU A 231 10.25 3.85 -2.99
CA GLU A 231 11.53 3.50 -2.34
C GLU A 231 12.60 4.59 -2.49
N ILE A 232 12.52 5.39 -3.56
CA ILE A 232 13.49 6.44 -3.89
C ILE A 232 13.01 7.80 -3.37
N GLY A 233 11.70 8.06 -3.45
CA GLY A 233 11.08 9.30 -2.99
C GLY A 233 10.91 10.35 -4.08
N TRP A 234 10.56 11.58 -3.69
CA TRP A 234 10.02 12.59 -4.60
C TRP A 234 10.77 13.91 -4.49
N MET A 235 11.03 14.55 -5.64
CA MET A 235 11.57 15.92 -5.66
C MET A 235 10.50 16.93 -5.22
N ILE A 236 9.24 16.60 -5.49
CA ILE A 236 8.08 17.43 -5.14
C ILE A 236 7.74 17.30 -3.64
N PRO A 237 7.29 18.38 -2.96
CA PRO A 237 7.06 18.34 -1.51
C PRO A 237 5.96 17.39 -1.05
N LYS A 238 4.97 17.12 -1.90
CA LYS A 238 3.86 16.21 -1.62
C LYS A 238 3.99 14.99 -2.53
N PRO A 239 4.11 13.77 -2.00
CA PRO A 239 4.11 12.56 -2.80
C PRO A 239 2.92 12.52 -3.77
N PRO A 240 3.13 12.07 -5.02
CA PRO A 240 2.03 11.88 -5.96
C PRO A 240 1.06 10.83 -5.43
N VAL A 241 -0.23 11.02 -5.71
CA VAL A 241 -1.26 10.02 -5.40
C VAL A 241 -0.87 8.69 -6.06
N TYR A 242 -1.06 7.57 -5.37
CA TYR A 242 -0.73 6.27 -5.93
C TYR A 242 -1.58 5.98 -7.18
N TRP A 243 -0.94 5.47 -8.24
CA TRP A 243 -1.65 5.13 -9.47
C TRP A 243 -2.41 3.81 -9.31
N GLN A 244 -3.61 3.89 -8.73
CA GLN A 244 -4.54 2.77 -8.72
C GLN A 244 -5.44 2.88 -9.95
N LYS A 245 -5.32 1.92 -10.86
CA LYS A 245 -6.44 1.60 -11.74
C LYS A 245 -7.34 0.66 -10.94
N PRO A 246 -8.62 1.00 -10.70
CA PRO A 246 -9.51 0.14 -9.95
C PRO A 246 -9.51 -1.24 -10.59
N ALA A 247 -9.31 -2.27 -9.77
CA ALA A 247 -9.53 -3.64 -10.21
C ALA A 247 -10.94 -3.72 -10.79
N LYS A 248 -11.07 -4.44 -11.89
CA LYS A 248 -12.34 -4.51 -12.61
C LYS A 248 -13.04 -5.79 -12.18
N MET A 249 -14.14 -5.66 -11.45
CA MET A 249 -14.98 -6.78 -11.04
C MET A 249 -15.37 -7.70 -12.21
N GLU A 250 -15.56 -7.14 -13.41
CA GLU A 250 -15.80 -7.88 -14.66
C GLU A 250 -14.66 -8.84 -15.07
N ALA A 251 -13.43 -8.63 -14.61
CA ALA A 251 -12.29 -9.51 -14.92
C ALA A 251 -12.30 -10.81 -14.10
N HIS A 252 -13.06 -10.84 -13.00
CA HIS A 252 -13.17 -11.99 -12.09
C HIS A 252 -14.48 -12.77 -12.27
N LEU A 253 -15.40 -12.26 -13.09
CA LEU A 253 -16.74 -12.83 -13.25
C LEU A 253 -16.97 -13.31 -14.68
N SER A 254 -17.65 -14.45 -14.82
CA SER A 254 -18.13 -14.95 -16.12
C SER A 254 -19.53 -14.42 -16.43
N VAL A 255 -19.64 -13.16 -16.84
CA VAL A 255 -20.92 -12.48 -17.12
C VAL A 255 -21.06 -12.03 -18.57
N SER A 256 -22.30 -11.97 -19.08
CA SER A 256 -22.60 -11.46 -20.42
C SER A 256 -22.79 -9.94 -20.40
N GLN A 257 -22.03 -9.22 -21.22
CA GLN A 257 -22.12 -7.75 -21.29
C GLN A 257 -23.54 -7.27 -21.63
N ASN A 258 -24.23 -7.94 -22.55
CA ASN A 258 -25.61 -7.60 -22.92
C ASN A 258 -26.58 -7.70 -21.74
N ARG A 259 -26.36 -8.66 -20.82
CA ARG A 259 -27.18 -8.82 -19.62
C ARG A 259 -26.89 -7.69 -18.62
N ILE A 260 -25.61 -7.37 -18.42
CA ILE A 260 -25.21 -6.26 -17.55
C ILE A 260 -25.76 -4.92 -18.05
N ASP A 261 -25.76 -4.69 -19.36
CA ASP A 261 -26.32 -3.47 -19.96
C ASP A 261 -27.83 -3.36 -19.71
N ALA A 262 -28.58 -4.46 -19.85
CA ALA A 262 -30.01 -4.48 -19.57
C ALA A 262 -30.32 -4.26 -18.07
N ILE A 263 -29.51 -4.82 -17.16
CA ILE A 263 -29.65 -4.58 -15.71
C ILE A 263 -29.37 -3.12 -15.38
N MET A 264 -28.30 -2.55 -15.92
CA MET A 264 -27.98 -1.13 -15.73
C MET A 264 -29.09 -0.22 -16.26
N GLU A 265 -29.72 -0.56 -17.38
CA GLU A 265 -30.86 0.18 -17.92
C GLU A 265 -32.05 0.17 -16.96
N ILE A 266 -32.40 -0.99 -16.40
CA ILE A 266 -33.46 -1.12 -15.38
C ILE A 266 -33.16 -0.22 -14.18
N ILE A 267 -31.92 -0.25 -13.68
CA ILE A 267 -31.54 0.53 -12.51
C ILE A 267 -31.57 2.04 -12.84
N LYS A 268 -31.04 2.47 -14.00
CA LYS A 268 -31.11 3.88 -14.43
C LYS A 268 -32.55 4.37 -14.54
N ASP A 269 -33.42 3.57 -15.14
CA ASP A 269 -34.83 3.90 -15.31
C ASP A 269 -35.58 3.97 -13.97
N PHE A 270 -35.21 3.12 -13.02
CA PHE A 270 -35.70 3.20 -11.64
C PHE A 270 -35.33 4.53 -10.98
N PHE A 271 -34.07 4.96 -11.09
CA PHE A 271 -33.64 6.26 -10.57
C PHE A 271 -34.26 7.45 -11.32
N ALA A 272 -34.62 7.28 -12.59
CA ALA A 272 -35.38 8.25 -13.37
C ALA A 272 -36.89 8.32 -13.00
N GLY A 273 -37.36 7.46 -12.10
CA GLY A 273 -38.73 7.47 -11.58
C GLY A 273 -39.75 6.71 -12.43
N LYS A 274 -39.31 5.76 -13.26
CA LYS A 274 -40.24 4.84 -13.96
C LYS A 274 -40.97 3.92 -12.95
N ASP A 275 -42.16 3.48 -13.34
CA ASP A 275 -42.99 2.62 -12.49
C ASP A 275 -42.37 1.23 -12.30
N VAL A 276 -42.35 0.75 -11.05
CA VAL A 276 -41.77 -0.55 -10.67
C VAL A 276 -42.39 -1.72 -11.42
N SER A 277 -43.69 -1.65 -11.76
CA SER A 277 -44.37 -2.71 -12.51
C SER A 277 -43.85 -2.82 -13.93
N GLN A 278 -43.61 -1.67 -14.58
CA GLN A 278 -43.03 -1.61 -15.94
C GLN A 278 -41.59 -2.14 -15.94
N LEU A 279 -40.82 -1.83 -14.90
CA LEU A 279 -39.44 -2.34 -14.75
C LEU A 279 -39.42 -3.86 -14.54
N LYS A 280 -40.38 -4.42 -13.79
CA LYS A 280 -40.54 -5.87 -13.64
C LYS A 280 -40.93 -6.55 -14.96
N GLU A 281 -41.78 -5.93 -15.77
CA GLU A 281 -42.10 -6.43 -17.11
C GLU A 281 -40.87 -6.45 -18.01
N TYR A 282 -40.09 -5.36 -18.02
CA TYR A 282 -38.84 -5.27 -18.78
C TYR A 282 -37.81 -6.31 -18.32
N PHE A 283 -37.66 -6.50 -17.01
CA PHE A 283 -36.81 -7.54 -16.42
C PHE A 283 -37.23 -8.95 -16.89
N ASN A 284 -38.52 -9.25 -16.91
CA ASN A 284 -39.04 -10.54 -17.39
C ASN A 284 -38.82 -10.73 -18.89
N GLU A 285 -38.98 -9.69 -19.71
CA GLU A 285 -38.80 -9.77 -21.17
C GLU A 285 -37.33 -9.91 -21.56
N LYS A 286 -36.44 -9.08 -21.01
CA LYS A 286 -35.03 -9.00 -21.44
C LYS A 286 -34.10 -9.98 -20.75
N LEU A 287 -34.42 -10.34 -19.51
CA LEU A 287 -33.54 -11.16 -18.66
C LEU A 287 -34.20 -12.47 -18.24
N GLU A 288 -35.35 -12.82 -18.84
CA GLU A 288 -36.15 -14.02 -18.53
C GLU A 288 -36.55 -14.11 -17.05
N GLY A 289 -36.63 -12.97 -16.36
CA GLY A 289 -36.91 -12.91 -14.93
C GLY A 289 -35.79 -13.52 -14.08
N LYS A 290 -34.55 -13.58 -14.59
CA LYS A 290 -33.39 -14.16 -13.92
C LYS A 290 -32.23 -13.17 -13.84
N ILE A 291 -31.65 -13.06 -12.66
CA ILE A 291 -30.43 -12.31 -12.35
C ILE A 291 -29.63 -13.08 -11.30
N THR A 292 -28.32 -13.08 -11.45
CA THR A 292 -27.39 -13.61 -10.45
C THR A 292 -26.94 -12.51 -9.47
N ALA A 293 -26.51 -12.89 -8.28
CA ALA A 293 -25.97 -11.97 -7.28
C ALA A 293 -24.82 -11.11 -7.85
N SER A 294 -23.87 -11.77 -8.52
CA SER A 294 -22.71 -11.14 -9.13
C SER A 294 -23.06 -10.18 -10.28
N GLU A 295 -24.10 -10.49 -11.07
CA GLU A 295 -24.60 -9.55 -12.09
C GLU A 295 -25.23 -8.29 -11.47
N PHE A 296 -25.96 -8.43 -10.36
CA PHE A 296 -26.53 -7.30 -9.64
C PHE A 296 -25.43 -6.40 -9.06
N ALA A 297 -24.48 -6.98 -8.33
CA ALA A 297 -23.37 -6.25 -7.73
C ALA A 297 -22.46 -5.58 -8.78
N LEU A 298 -22.21 -6.26 -9.91
CA LEU A 298 -21.43 -5.66 -11.00
C LEU A 298 -22.17 -4.49 -11.67
N ALA A 299 -23.50 -4.60 -11.82
CA ALA A 299 -24.29 -3.49 -12.35
C ALA A 299 -24.23 -2.28 -11.41
N GLU A 300 -24.37 -2.48 -10.10
CA GLU A 300 -24.16 -1.45 -9.07
C GLU A 300 -22.76 -0.79 -9.19
N GLN A 301 -21.70 -1.59 -9.27
CA GLN A 301 -20.33 -1.09 -9.43
C GLN A 301 -20.17 -0.21 -10.69
N LYS A 302 -20.82 -0.56 -11.81
CA LYS A 302 -20.74 0.20 -13.08
C LYS A 302 -21.57 1.49 -13.09
N LEU A 303 -22.57 1.62 -12.23
CA LEU A 303 -23.48 2.77 -12.21
C LEU A 303 -22.87 4.03 -11.61
N ALA A 304 -21.78 3.92 -10.84
CA ALA A 304 -21.03 5.08 -10.34
C ALA A 304 -20.58 6.03 -11.47
N ASN A 305 -20.27 5.49 -12.65
CA ASN A 305 -19.89 6.28 -13.82
C ASN A 305 -21.07 7.03 -14.48
N HIS A 306 -22.29 6.84 -13.99
CA HIS A 306 -23.52 7.36 -14.57
C HIS A 306 -24.23 8.38 -13.66
N GLY A 307 -23.57 8.87 -12.61
CA GLY A 307 -24.04 9.99 -11.80
C GLY A 307 -25.02 9.64 -10.68
N ILE A 308 -25.20 8.36 -10.35
CA ILE A 308 -25.91 7.92 -9.14
C ILE A 308 -24.91 7.89 -7.99
N SER A 309 -25.18 8.64 -6.92
CA SER A 309 -24.31 8.67 -5.73
C SER A 309 -24.55 7.47 -4.81
N ASP A 310 -23.56 7.15 -3.97
CA ASP A 310 -23.64 6.04 -3.01
C ASP A 310 -24.79 6.27 -2.00
N THR A 311 -25.06 7.53 -1.64
CA THR A 311 -26.20 7.91 -0.79
C THR A 311 -27.53 7.64 -1.48
N GLU A 312 -27.69 8.04 -2.74
CA GLU A 312 -28.93 7.77 -3.49
C GLU A 312 -29.16 6.26 -3.67
N MET A 313 -28.08 5.50 -3.90
CA MET A 313 -28.14 4.04 -3.98
C MET A 313 -28.59 3.44 -2.66
N LYS A 314 -27.91 3.79 -1.55
CA LYS A 314 -28.27 3.36 -0.20
C LYS A 314 -29.75 3.61 0.12
N ASP A 315 -30.25 4.81 -0.14
CA ASP A 315 -31.62 5.21 0.21
C ASP A 315 -32.69 4.43 -0.57
N LYS A 316 -32.38 3.93 -1.77
CA LYS A 316 -33.34 3.23 -2.64
C LYS A 316 -33.01 1.77 -2.92
N VAL A 317 -31.95 1.22 -2.34
CA VAL A 317 -31.50 -0.15 -2.63
C VAL A 317 -32.58 -1.19 -2.29
N GLU A 318 -33.37 -0.96 -1.24
CA GLU A 318 -34.46 -1.86 -0.85
C GLU A 318 -35.57 -1.91 -1.91
N ASP A 319 -36.02 -0.75 -2.37
CA ASP A 319 -37.00 -0.63 -3.45
C ASP A 319 -36.47 -1.21 -4.78
N LEU A 320 -35.18 -1.04 -5.03
CA LEU A 320 -34.52 -1.61 -6.20
C LEU A 320 -34.46 -3.14 -6.14
N ILE A 321 -34.08 -3.71 -5.00
CA ILE A 321 -34.06 -5.16 -4.77
C ILE A 321 -35.45 -5.75 -4.99
N ASN A 322 -36.53 -5.04 -4.64
CA ASN A 322 -37.91 -5.48 -4.87
C ASN A 322 -38.27 -5.72 -6.35
N ILE A 323 -37.52 -5.16 -7.30
CA ILE A 323 -37.65 -5.46 -8.74
C ILE A 323 -37.10 -6.87 -9.04
N PHE A 324 -35.99 -7.25 -8.40
CA PHE A 324 -35.24 -8.48 -8.65
C PHE A 324 -35.51 -9.61 -7.65
N LYS A 325 -36.25 -9.33 -6.58
CA LYS A 325 -36.45 -10.18 -5.40
C LYS A 325 -36.84 -11.62 -5.72
N SER A 326 -37.79 -11.84 -6.64
CA SER A 326 -38.25 -13.19 -7.02
C SER A 326 -37.17 -14.07 -7.67
N SER A 327 -36.13 -13.45 -8.23
CA SER A 327 -34.94 -14.16 -8.73
C SER A 327 -33.91 -14.35 -7.64
N LEU A 328 -33.59 -13.29 -6.88
CA LEU A 328 -32.58 -13.32 -5.82
C LEU A 328 -32.94 -14.28 -4.68
N GLU A 329 -34.23 -14.43 -4.35
CA GLU A 329 -34.70 -15.39 -3.34
C GLU A 329 -34.34 -16.84 -3.66
N LYS A 330 -34.13 -17.18 -4.94
CA LYS A 330 -33.73 -18.52 -5.39
C LYS A 330 -32.25 -18.80 -5.17
N VAL A 331 -31.45 -17.78 -4.86
CA VAL A 331 -30.04 -17.94 -4.52
C VAL A 331 -29.95 -18.71 -3.20
N SER A 332 -29.25 -19.85 -3.26
CA SER A 332 -28.96 -20.70 -2.12
C SER A 332 -27.51 -21.14 -2.20
N ILE A 333 -26.77 -20.92 -1.12
CA ILE A 333 -25.41 -21.43 -0.97
C ILE A 333 -25.51 -22.82 -0.33
N LYS A 334 -24.89 -23.81 -0.97
CA LYS A 334 -24.86 -25.20 -0.53
C LYS A 334 -23.42 -25.69 -0.56
N ASP A 335 -23.17 -26.78 0.15
CA ASP A 335 -21.90 -27.52 0.08
C ASP A 335 -20.67 -26.70 0.54
N LEU A 336 -20.81 -25.93 1.62
CA LEU A 336 -19.69 -25.32 2.32
C LEU A 336 -19.19 -26.25 3.43
N ASP A 337 -17.86 -26.33 3.56
CA ASP A 337 -17.22 -27.03 4.66
C ASP A 337 -17.45 -26.31 5.99
N GLU A 338 -17.51 -27.09 7.07
CA GLU A 338 -17.60 -26.54 8.42
C GLU A 338 -16.37 -25.66 8.73
N GLY A 339 -16.63 -24.45 9.21
CA GLY A 339 -15.59 -23.49 9.57
C GLY A 339 -15.12 -22.59 8.42
N HIS A 340 -15.60 -22.80 7.18
CA HIS A 340 -15.41 -21.84 6.09
C HIS A 340 -15.97 -20.46 6.51
N PRO A 341 -15.32 -19.31 6.19
CA PRO A 341 -15.80 -17.99 6.61
C PRO A 341 -17.29 -17.72 6.30
N ILE A 342 -17.73 -18.03 5.07
CA ILE A 342 -19.16 -17.93 4.70
C ILE A 342 -20.07 -18.86 5.52
N ASP A 343 -19.64 -20.08 5.86
CA ASP A 343 -20.42 -20.97 6.73
C ASP A 343 -20.56 -20.36 8.14
N THR A 344 -19.49 -19.76 8.66
CA THR A 344 -19.52 -19.01 9.92
C THR A 344 -20.53 -17.87 9.87
N PHE A 345 -20.49 -17.01 8.84
CA PHE A 345 -21.45 -15.91 8.69
C PHE A 345 -22.91 -16.39 8.57
N ILE A 346 -23.15 -17.49 7.86
CA ILE A 346 -24.48 -18.11 7.75
C ILE A 346 -24.97 -18.60 9.12
N ARG A 347 -24.09 -19.21 9.93
CA ARG A 347 -24.41 -19.65 11.29
C ARG A 347 -24.74 -18.47 12.21
N GLU A 348 -24.03 -17.36 12.08
CA GLU A 348 -24.34 -16.12 12.81
C GLU A 348 -25.69 -15.53 12.39
N ASN A 349 -25.99 -15.44 11.08
CA ASN A 349 -27.29 -14.95 10.62
C ASN A 349 -28.45 -15.80 11.14
N LYS A 350 -28.26 -17.13 11.20
CA LYS A 350 -29.25 -18.03 11.80
C LYS A 350 -29.45 -17.76 13.30
N ALA A 351 -28.37 -17.48 14.03
CA ALA A 351 -28.44 -17.14 15.46
C ALA A 351 -29.10 -15.77 15.68
N ILE A 352 -28.76 -14.76 14.86
CA ILE A 352 -29.37 -13.43 14.86
C ILE A 352 -30.87 -13.54 14.56
N LYS A 353 -31.27 -14.30 13.54
CA LYS A 353 -32.67 -14.55 13.20
C LYS A 353 -33.44 -15.17 14.37
N SER A 354 -32.85 -16.18 15.01
CA SER A 354 -33.47 -16.84 16.15
C SER A 354 -33.67 -15.88 17.33
N LEU A 355 -32.68 -15.00 17.58
CA LEU A 355 -32.78 -13.95 18.60
C LEU A 355 -33.89 -12.93 18.27
N VAL A 356 -33.97 -12.46 17.02
CA VAL A 356 -35.02 -11.53 16.58
C VAL A 356 -36.42 -12.14 16.72
N ASP A 357 -36.59 -13.41 16.37
CA ASP A 357 -37.87 -14.12 16.53
C ASP A 357 -38.25 -14.29 18.01
N GLU A 358 -37.27 -14.57 18.87
CA GLU A 358 -37.48 -14.62 20.32
C GLU A 358 -37.88 -13.25 20.89
N LEU A 359 -37.21 -12.18 20.47
CA LEU A 359 -37.52 -10.81 20.86
C LEU A 359 -38.93 -10.41 20.46
N ARG A 360 -39.34 -10.64 19.20
CA ARG A 360 -40.71 -10.36 18.73
C ARG A 360 -41.77 -11.13 19.52
N LYS A 361 -41.50 -12.41 19.81
CA LYS A 361 -42.40 -13.23 20.61
C LYS A 361 -42.53 -12.66 22.02
N LYS A 362 -41.40 -12.32 22.66
CA LYS A 362 -41.40 -11.76 24.01
C LYS A 362 -42.08 -10.40 24.07
N ASP A 363 -41.88 -9.55 23.05
CA ASP A 363 -42.56 -8.26 22.91
C ASP A 363 -44.08 -8.43 22.94
N ALA A 364 -44.61 -9.33 22.11
CA ALA A 364 -46.04 -9.62 22.05
C ALA A 364 -46.63 -10.16 23.36
N GLU A 365 -45.81 -10.79 24.21
CA GLU A 365 -46.18 -11.34 25.51
C GLU A 365 -45.95 -10.34 26.68
N THR A 366 -45.28 -9.21 26.44
CA THR A 366 -44.85 -8.29 27.49
C THR A 366 -46.01 -7.38 27.92
N ASP A 367 -46.30 -7.36 29.23
CA ASP A 367 -47.13 -6.33 29.84
C ASP A 367 -46.27 -5.10 30.15
N ILE A 368 -46.59 -3.97 29.53
CA ILE A 368 -45.88 -2.70 29.71
C ILE A 368 -45.83 -2.23 31.18
N ASN A 369 -46.78 -2.67 32.01
CA ASN A 369 -46.81 -2.33 33.44
C ASN A 369 -45.93 -3.24 34.29
N ASN A 370 -45.42 -4.33 33.74
CA ASN A 370 -44.60 -5.33 34.44
C ASN A 370 -43.52 -5.92 33.52
N VAL A 371 -42.61 -5.06 33.08
CA VAL A 371 -41.51 -5.43 32.17
C VAL A 371 -40.40 -6.15 32.93
N ASP A 372 -39.99 -7.30 32.42
CA ASP A 372 -38.82 -8.06 32.88
C ASP A 372 -37.53 -7.41 32.38
N ALA A 373 -37.05 -6.39 33.11
CA ALA A 373 -35.90 -5.59 32.70
C ALA A 373 -34.62 -6.43 32.54
N GLU A 374 -34.38 -7.43 33.41
CA GLU A 374 -33.18 -8.26 33.35
C GLU A 374 -33.13 -9.10 32.07
N TRP A 375 -34.27 -9.66 31.65
CA TRP A 375 -34.37 -10.39 30.39
C TRP A 375 -34.09 -9.48 29.18
N TRP A 376 -34.69 -8.28 29.15
CA TRP A 376 -34.47 -7.32 28.06
C TRP A 376 -33.04 -6.77 28.02
N ASP A 377 -32.38 -6.65 29.17
CA ASP A 377 -30.97 -6.26 29.26
C ASP A 377 -30.05 -7.32 28.63
N ASP A 378 -30.28 -8.61 28.93
CA ASP A 378 -29.54 -9.72 28.31
C ASP A 378 -29.82 -9.82 26.81
N ALA A 379 -31.09 -9.67 26.41
CA ALA A 379 -31.47 -9.75 25.00
C ALA A 379 -30.84 -8.62 24.17
N TYR A 380 -30.82 -7.38 24.68
CA TYR A 380 -30.13 -6.27 24.02
C TYR A 380 -28.60 -6.39 24.09
N ALA A 381 -28.04 -7.04 25.11
CA ALA A 381 -26.63 -7.39 25.13
C ALA A 381 -26.25 -8.34 23.99
N LYS A 382 -27.12 -9.29 23.65
CA LYS A 382 -26.97 -10.15 22.48
C LYS A 382 -27.15 -9.38 21.17
N ILE A 383 -28.14 -8.48 21.05
CA ILE A 383 -28.29 -7.61 19.86
C ILE A 383 -27.03 -6.79 19.60
N ARG A 384 -26.38 -6.25 20.64
CA ARG A 384 -25.13 -5.49 20.49
C ARG A 384 -23.98 -6.31 19.86
N GLN A 385 -23.99 -7.64 19.99
CA GLN A 385 -22.98 -8.49 19.36
C GLN A 385 -23.05 -8.48 17.83
N ILE A 386 -24.16 -8.05 17.21
CA ILE A 386 -24.27 -7.87 15.76
C ILE A 386 -23.17 -6.92 15.24
N HIS A 387 -22.69 -5.99 16.08
CA HIS A 387 -21.54 -5.16 15.74
C HIS A 387 -20.28 -5.98 15.41
N ILE A 388 -20.03 -7.10 16.09
CA ILE A 388 -18.89 -7.99 15.86
C ILE A 388 -19.01 -8.65 14.48
N HIS A 389 -20.22 -9.11 14.12
CA HIS A 389 -20.52 -9.66 12.79
C HIS A 389 -20.21 -8.65 11.67
N TYR A 390 -20.64 -7.38 11.84
CA TYR A 390 -20.35 -6.32 10.87
C TYR A 390 -18.86 -5.95 10.81
N LEU A 391 -18.20 -5.79 11.97
CA LEU A 391 -16.76 -5.51 12.02
C LEU A 391 -15.96 -6.58 11.29
N ARG A 392 -16.32 -7.86 11.44
CA ARG A 392 -15.61 -8.94 10.76
C ARG A 392 -15.77 -8.87 9.25
N LYS A 393 -16.97 -8.61 8.74
CA LYS A 393 -17.17 -8.40 7.29
C LYS A 393 -16.39 -7.19 6.78
N GLU A 394 -16.48 -6.06 7.48
CA GLU A 394 -15.88 -4.79 7.07
C GLU A 394 -14.34 -4.83 7.05
N ASN A 395 -13.73 -5.54 8.00
CA ASN A 395 -12.29 -5.53 8.17
C ASN A 395 -11.60 -6.80 7.66
N GLN A 396 -12.33 -7.92 7.47
CA GLN A 396 -11.75 -9.19 7.00
C GLN A 396 -12.27 -9.62 5.63
N LEU A 397 -13.48 -9.26 5.22
CA LEU A 397 -14.01 -9.68 3.91
C LEU A 397 -13.95 -8.56 2.86
N PHE A 398 -14.42 -7.35 3.19
CA PHE A 398 -14.48 -6.25 2.23
C PHE A 398 -13.14 -5.89 1.60
N PRO A 399 -12.00 -5.85 2.32
CA PRO A 399 -10.72 -5.53 1.70
C PRO A 399 -10.32 -6.47 0.56
N TYR A 400 -10.64 -7.76 0.68
CA TYR A 400 -10.38 -8.74 -0.38
C TYR A 400 -11.34 -8.55 -1.56
N LEU A 401 -12.60 -8.22 -1.30
CA LEU A 401 -13.58 -7.95 -2.36
C LEU A 401 -13.26 -6.64 -3.11
N GLU A 402 -12.85 -5.59 -2.41
CA GLU A 402 -12.42 -4.29 -2.95
C GLU A 402 -11.20 -4.45 -3.87
N GLN A 403 -10.26 -5.33 -3.51
CA GLN A 403 -9.16 -5.71 -4.42
C GLN A 403 -9.63 -6.36 -5.72
N LYS A 404 -10.85 -6.92 -5.75
CA LYS A 404 -11.50 -7.43 -6.97
C LYS A 404 -12.43 -6.41 -7.63
N GLY A 405 -12.50 -5.17 -7.14
CA GLY A 405 -13.33 -4.10 -7.69
C GLY A 405 -14.76 -4.06 -7.17
N PHE A 406 -15.01 -4.59 -5.97
CA PHE A 406 -16.30 -4.56 -5.26
C PHE A 406 -16.45 -3.32 -4.36
N ASP A 407 -15.90 -2.17 -4.76
CA ASP A 407 -15.81 -0.99 -3.88
C ASP A 407 -17.17 -0.36 -3.56
N LYS A 408 -18.07 -0.30 -4.54
CA LYS A 408 -19.36 0.38 -4.38
C LYS A 408 -20.36 -0.45 -3.58
N PRO A 409 -20.57 -1.74 -3.90
CA PRO A 409 -21.43 -2.58 -3.09
C PRO A 409 -20.96 -2.67 -1.62
N SER A 410 -19.65 -2.75 -1.35
CA SER A 410 -19.12 -2.73 0.02
C SER A 410 -19.35 -1.40 0.74
N THR A 411 -19.16 -0.26 0.06
CA THR A 411 -19.46 1.07 0.60
C THR A 411 -20.94 1.23 0.98
N VAL A 412 -21.85 0.79 0.11
CA VAL A 412 -23.30 0.84 0.37
C VAL A 412 -23.66 -0.08 1.54
N MET A 413 -23.12 -1.31 1.57
CA MET A 413 -23.34 -2.25 2.69
C MET A 413 -22.86 -1.67 4.03
N TRP A 414 -21.69 -1.04 4.07
CA TRP A 414 -21.17 -0.39 5.28
C TRP A 414 -22.12 0.71 5.77
N ALA A 415 -22.59 1.58 4.86
CA ALA A 415 -23.51 2.65 5.23
C ALA A 415 -24.84 2.10 5.79
N LEU A 416 -25.31 0.95 5.32
CA LEU A 416 -26.48 0.28 5.88
C LEU A 416 -26.18 -0.38 7.23
N HIS A 417 -24.98 -0.95 7.44
CA HIS A 417 -24.56 -1.42 8.77
C HIS A 417 -24.60 -0.29 9.79
N ASP A 418 -24.16 0.92 9.42
CA ASP A 418 -24.18 2.10 10.29
C ASP A 418 -25.60 2.55 10.65
N ASP A 419 -26.57 2.42 9.73
CA ASP A 419 -27.97 2.65 10.04
C ASP A 419 -28.49 1.64 11.06
N VAL A 420 -28.19 0.35 10.88
CA VAL A 420 -28.58 -0.69 11.84
C VAL A 420 -27.92 -0.45 13.20
N ARG A 421 -26.63 -0.10 13.26
CA ARG A 421 -25.93 0.28 14.51
C ARG A 421 -26.59 1.47 15.19
N SER A 422 -27.00 2.46 14.41
CA SER A 422 -27.70 3.65 14.91
C SER A 422 -29.06 3.30 15.50
N LEU A 423 -29.81 2.41 14.85
CA LEU A 423 -31.07 1.87 15.38
C LEU A 423 -30.83 1.07 16.67
N ILE A 424 -29.85 0.15 16.70
CA ILE A 424 -29.49 -0.59 17.91
C ILE A 424 -29.23 0.37 19.07
N LYS A 425 -28.39 1.39 18.85
CA LYS A 425 -28.08 2.40 19.86
C LYS A 425 -29.31 3.18 20.32
N TYR A 426 -30.18 3.58 19.38
CA TYR A 426 -31.42 4.30 19.69
C TYR A 426 -32.34 3.48 20.61
N TYR A 427 -32.61 2.22 20.25
CA TYR A 427 -33.48 1.36 21.06
C TYR A 427 -32.84 0.92 22.37
N ASP A 428 -31.52 0.73 22.39
CA ASP A 428 -30.78 0.46 23.63
C ASP A 428 -30.89 1.63 24.61
N ASN A 429 -30.87 2.87 24.12
CA ASN A 429 -31.11 4.06 24.96
C ASN A 429 -32.54 4.09 25.52
N LEU A 430 -33.56 3.84 24.69
CA LEU A 430 -34.96 3.77 25.17
C LEU A 430 -35.13 2.71 26.27
N ARG A 431 -34.47 1.56 26.12
CA ARG A 431 -34.42 0.50 27.14
C ARG A 431 -33.75 0.99 28.43
N VAL A 432 -32.57 1.62 28.35
CA VAL A 432 -31.82 2.14 29.52
C VAL A 432 -32.61 3.22 30.26
N GLU A 433 -33.28 4.10 29.52
CA GLU A 433 -34.17 5.12 30.07
C GLU A 433 -35.50 4.56 30.61
N LYS A 434 -35.74 3.26 30.42
CA LYS A 434 -36.98 2.55 30.78
C LYS A 434 -38.21 3.14 30.09
N ASN A 435 -38.03 3.75 28.93
CA ASN A 435 -39.11 4.23 28.08
C ASN A 435 -39.68 3.07 27.26
N TYR A 436 -40.27 2.10 27.94
CA TYR A 436 -40.76 0.85 27.34
C TYR A 436 -41.94 1.08 26.40
N GLU A 437 -42.74 2.14 26.61
CA GLU A 437 -43.83 2.52 25.71
C GLU A 437 -43.31 2.85 24.32
N ALA A 438 -42.31 3.74 24.24
CA ALA A 438 -41.70 4.08 22.97
C ALA A 438 -40.95 2.88 22.37
N LEU A 439 -40.22 2.13 23.19
CA LEU A 439 -39.45 0.95 22.76
C LEU A 439 -40.33 -0.06 22.04
N PHE A 440 -41.36 -0.57 22.71
CA PHE A 440 -42.22 -1.64 22.17
C PHE A 440 -43.13 -1.15 21.04
N ALA A 441 -43.48 0.15 21.02
CA ALA A 441 -44.24 0.72 19.91
C ALA A 441 -43.43 0.80 18.60
N THR A 442 -42.09 0.80 18.64
CA THR A 442 -41.26 1.17 17.48
C THR A 442 -40.12 0.21 17.14
N GLN A 443 -39.69 -0.66 18.05
CA GLN A 443 -38.53 -1.56 17.86
C GLN A 443 -38.66 -2.55 16.69
N GLU A 444 -39.86 -2.80 16.17
CA GLU A 444 -40.05 -3.61 14.96
C GLU A 444 -39.27 -3.05 13.76
N MET A 445 -39.01 -1.74 13.72
CA MET A 445 -38.14 -1.12 12.72
C MET A 445 -36.70 -1.63 12.80
N LEU A 446 -36.17 -1.88 14.00
CA LEU A 446 -34.84 -2.48 14.16
C LEU A 446 -34.84 -3.94 13.68
N PHE A 447 -35.86 -4.72 14.05
CA PHE A 447 -35.94 -6.12 13.66
C PHE A 447 -36.03 -6.29 12.15
N THR A 448 -36.85 -5.46 11.50
CA THR A 448 -36.96 -5.41 10.04
C THR A 448 -35.62 -5.04 9.41
N ALA A 449 -34.94 -3.99 9.91
CA ALA A 449 -33.65 -3.57 9.35
C ALA A 449 -32.55 -4.63 9.49
N ILE A 450 -32.54 -5.40 10.59
CA ILE A 450 -31.63 -6.54 10.78
C ILE A 450 -31.94 -7.64 9.74
N GLU A 451 -33.21 -8.00 9.56
CA GLU A 451 -33.60 -9.05 8.62
C GLU A 451 -33.34 -8.66 7.16
N ASP A 452 -33.59 -7.40 6.81
CA ASP A 452 -33.29 -6.85 5.48
C ASP A 452 -31.78 -6.87 5.20
N MET A 453 -30.94 -6.73 6.23
CA MET A 453 -29.49 -6.84 6.10
C MET A 453 -29.05 -8.28 5.87
N MET A 454 -29.56 -9.21 6.67
CA MET A 454 -29.31 -10.64 6.46
C MET A 454 -29.74 -11.10 5.07
N PHE A 455 -30.85 -10.58 4.54
CA PHE A 455 -31.29 -10.88 3.18
C PHE A 455 -30.25 -10.43 2.14
N LYS A 456 -29.75 -9.20 2.23
CA LYS A 456 -28.72 -8.67 1.32
C LYS A 456 -27.43 -9.48 1.40
N GLU A 457 -27.06 -9.88 2.61
CA GLU A 457 -25.89 -10.73 2.83
C GLU A 457 -26.05 -12.09 2.17
N GLU A 458 -27.13 -12.80 2.49
CA GLU A 458 -27.36 -14.17 2.03
C GLU A 458 -27.61 -14.28 0.53
N LYS A 459 -28.30 -13.29 -0.04
CA LYS A 459 -28.76 -13.36 -1.44
C LYS A 459 -27.83 -12.64 -2.41
N ILE A 460 -27.01 -11.71 -1.93
CA ILE A 460 -26.13 -10.89 -2.77
C ILE A 460 -24.68 -11.03 -2.33
N LEU A 461 -24.33 -10.62 -1.11
CA LEU A 461 -22.93 -10.53 -0.68
C LEU A 461 -22.21 -11.88 -0.70
N TRP A 462 -22.74 -12.91 -0.05
CA TRP A 462 -22.08 -14.21 0.08
C TRP A 462 -21.90 -14.91 -1.26
N ALA A 463 -22.95 -14.90 -2.09
CA ALA A 463 -22.90 -15.50 -3.42
C ALA A 463 -21.89 -14.77 -4.31
N THR A 464 -21.86 -13.43 -4.26
CA THR A 464 -20.87 -12.65 -5.02
C THR A 464 -19.45 -12.86 -4.50
N SER A 465 -19.28 -13.00 -3.19
CA SER A 465 -17.96 -13.25 -2.58
C SER A 465 -17.38 -14.59 -3.04
N LEU A 466 -18.20 -15.63 -3.10
CA LEU A 466 -17.79 -16.96 -3.58
C LEU A 466 -17.42 -16.95 -5.07
N ASP A 467 -18.03 -16.08 -5.88
CA ASP A 467 -17.67 -15.93 -7.29
C ASP A 467 -16.38 -15.11 -7.49
N LEU A 468 -16.03 -14.22 -6.55
CA LEU A 468 -14.90 -13.29 -6.68
C LEU A 468 -13.59 -13.77 -6.05
N LEU A 469 -13.68 -14.49 -4.92
CA LEU A 469 -12.52 -14.84 -4.09
C LEU A 469 -12.03 -16.26 -4.34
N THR A 470 -10.71 -16.43 -4.31
CA THR A 470 -10.08 -17.74 -4.44
C THR A 470 -10.04 -18.49 -3.11
N GLN A 471 -9.73 -19.78 -3.18
CA GLN A 471 -9.61 -20.62 -2.00
C GLN A 471 -8.53 -20.13 -1.02
N GLU A 472 -7.41 -19.64 -1.56
CA GLU A 472 -6.28 -19.12 -0.77
C GLU A 472 -6.69 -17.86 -0.02
N GLU A 473 -7.41 -16.95 -0.68
CA GLU A 473 -7.95 -15.74 -0.05
C GLU A 473 -8.93 -16.09 1.07
N TRP A 474 -9.78 -17.12 0.89
CA TRP A 474 -10.65 -17.61 1.96
C TRP A 474 -9.89 -18.16 3.17
N VAL A 475 -8.74 -18.80 2.96
CA VAL A 475 -7.87 -19.27 4.06
C VAL A 475 -7.28 -18.08 4.81
N GLU A 476 -6.80 -17.05 4.09
CA GLU A 476 -6.26 -15.83 4.71
C GLU A 476 -7.33 -15.09 5.53
N ILE A 477 -8.55 -14.95 4.99
CA ILE A 477 -9.69 -14.39 5.71
C ILE A 477 -9.97 -15.18 6.99
N ARG A 478 -10.00 -16.52 6.89
CA ARG A 478 -10.30 -17.39 8.02
C ARG A 478 -9.26 -17.28 9.14
N LEU A 479 -7.98 -17.08 8.82
CA LEU A 479 -6.91 -16.88 9.80
C LEU A 479 -7.09 -15.57 10.59
N GLY A 480 -7.64 -14.53 9.97
CA GLY A 480 -7.88 -13.23 10.61
C GLY A 480 -9.16 -13.13 11.45
N GLU A 481 -10.11 -14.06 11.32
CA GLU A 481 -11.43 -13.97 11.99
C GLU A 481 -11.35 -13.95 13.53
N ASN A 482 -10.39 -14.66 14.11
CA ASN A 482 -10.25 -14.81 15.57
C ASN A 482 -9.87 -13.51 16.29
N GLU A 483 -9.26 -12.55 15.59
CA GLU A 483 -8.85 -11.25 16.15
C GLU A 483 -10.03 -10.34 16.49
N ILE A 484 -11.17 -10.52 15.79
CA ILE A 484 -12.39 -9.73 16.00
C ILE A 484 -13.40 -10.53 16.84
N GLY A 485 -13.51 -11.84 16.57
CA GLY A 485 -14.42 -12.74 17.26
C GLY A 485 -15.75 -12.96 16.52
N TYR A 486 -16.70 -13.58 17.23
CA TYR A 486 -17.92 -14.15 16.66
C TYR A 486 -19.18 -13.66 17.38
N CYS A 487 -20.24 -13.45 16.61
CA CYS A 487 -21.54 -12.95 17.04
C CYS A 487 -22.47 -14.12 17.39
N LEU A 488 -22.88 -14.23 18.65
CA LEU A 488 -23.90 -15.18 19.14
C LEU A 488 -23.58 -16.68 18.93
N ILE A 489 -22.39 -17.02 18.42
CA ILE A 489 -21.94 -18.39 18.22
C ILE A 489 -20.60 -18.60 18.91
N ALA A 490 -20.29 -19.85 19.21
CA ALA A 490 -18.95 -20.24 19.64
C ALA A 490 -17.96 -20.13 18.47
N GLU A 491 -16.66 -20.04 18.79
CA GLU A 491 -15.60 -20.06 17.80
C GLU A 491 -15.76 -21.29 16.87
N PRO A 492 -15.89 -21.09 15.54
CA PRO A 492 -16.00 -22.16 14.58
C PRO A 492 -14.67 -22.94 14.50
N PRO A 493 -14.69 -24.21 14.07
CA PRO A 493 -13.46 -24.96 13.88
C PRO A 493 -12.54 -24.27 12.86
N MET A 494 -11.24 -24.52 12.99
CA MET A 494 -10.26 -24.02 12.03
C MET A 494 -10.52 -24.68 10.67
N TRP A 495 -10.73 -23.87 9.63
CA TRP A 495 -10.89 -24.35 8.28
C TRP A 495 -9.69 -23.97 7.44
N ASN A 496 -9.04 -24.99 6.87
CA ASN A 496 -8.03 -24.83 5.84
C ASN A 496 -8.02 -26.12 5.00
N PRO A 497 -8.44 -26.07 3.72
CA PRO A 497 -8.57 -27.25 2.85
C PRO A 497 -7.23 -27.93 2.54
N ASN A 498 -6.11 -27.22 2.73
CA ASN A 498 -4.75 -27.72 2.51
C ASN A 498 -4.03 -28.08 3.82
N TRP A 499 -4.68 -27.91 4.97
CA TRP A 499 -4.10 -28.25 6.26
C TRP A 499 -4.21 -29.74 6.52
N THR A 500 -3.06 -30.39 6.71
CA THR A 500 -2.99 -31.76 7.20
C THR A 500 -2.69 -31.72 8.70
N HIS A 501 -3.61 -32.23 9.52
CA HIS A 501 -3.37 -32.37 10.95
C HIS A 501 -2.12 -33.26 11.16
N PRO A 502 -1.18 -32.92 12.06
CA PRO A 502 0.03 -33.72 12.31
C PRO A 502 -0.24 -35.20 12.66
N SER A 503 -1.45 -35.53 13.10
CA SER A 503 -1.91 -36.90 13.40
C SER A 503 -2.41 -37.70 12.19
N GLU A 504 -2.65 -37.05 11.06
CA GLU A 504 -3.16 -37.68 9.83
C GLU A 504 -2.08 -37.81 8.73
N ALA A 505 -0.89 -37.27 8.98
CA ALA A 505 0.31 -37.56 8.21
C ALA A 505 0.65 -39.06 8.36
N LYS A 506 0.24 -39.88 7.39
CA LYS A 506 0.54 -41.31 7.33
C LYS A 506 2.03 -41.53 7.54
N THR A 507 2.32 -42.26 8.61
CA THR A 507 3.64 -42.72 9.03
C THR A 507 4.36 -43.45 7.89
N GLY A 508 5.30 -42.74 7.28
CA GLY A 508 6.31 -43.28 6.37
C GLY A 508 7.67 -42.65 6.67
N VAL A 509 8.02 -42.55 7.96
CA VAL A 509 9.37 -42.13 8.37
C VAL A 509 10.14 -43.39 8.75
N GLU A 510 11.04 -43.81 7.86
CA GLU A 510 12.12 -44.71 8.20
C GLU A 510 12.93 -44.07 9.35
N LYS A 511 13.08 -44.84 10.43
CA LYS A 511 13.97 -44.52 11.54
C LYS A 511 15.39 -44.36 11.02
N HIS A 512 15.86 -43.12 10.90
CA HIS A 512 17.28 -42.84 11.03
C HIS A 512 17.55 -42.33 12.45
N THR A 513 18.13 -43.24 13.23
CA THR A 513 18.72 -43.02 14.54
C THR A 513 19.73 -41.88 14.48
N SER A 514 19.48 -40.85 15.28
CA SER A 514 20.41 -39.79 15.62
C SER A 514 21.59 -40.38 16.38
N ASP A 515 22.68 -40.67 15.67
CA ASP A 515 24.01 -40.76 16.26
C ASP A 515 24.98 -39.98 15.36
N THR A 516 25.55 -38.93 15.96
CA THR A 516 26.68 -38.13 15.45
C THR A 516 26.48 -37.39 14.13
N VAL A 517 26.16 -36.09 14.21
CA VAL A 517 26.53 -35.14 13.15
C VAL A 517 27.20 -33.92 13.78
N SER A 518 28.49 -33.80 13.50
CA SER A 518 29.33 -32.64 13.79
C SER A 518 28.86 -31.43 12.97
N ALA A 519 29.02 -30.22 13.52
CA ALA A 519 28.74 -28.99 12.79
C ALA A 519 29.52 -28.93 11.47
N VAL A 520 28.80 -28.73 10.36
CA VAL A 520 29.38 -28.47 9.04
C VAL A 520 29.28 -26.96 8.78
N PRO A 521 30.34 -26.29 8.27
CA PRO A 521 30.27 -24.86 7.99
C PRO A 521 29.35 -24.56 6.79
N PHE A 522 28.78 -23.36 6.81
CA PHE A 522 27.95 -22.79 5.75
C PHE A 522 28.67 -22.82 4.39
N ASN A 523 28.10 -23.52 3.40
CA ASN A 523 28.47 -23.40 2.00
C ASN A 523 27.44 -22.53 1.28
N ALA A 524 27.89 -21.36 0.82
CA ALA A 524 27.13 -20.52 -0.08
C ALA A 524 27.07 -21.18 -1.46
N GLY A 525 25.91 -21.74 -1.82
CA GLY A 525 25.66 -22.19 -3.18
C GLY A 525 24.53 -23.20 -3.31
N SER A 526 23.42 -22.73 -3.89
CA SER A 526 22.40 -23.51 -4.62
C SER A 526 21.43 -24.38 -3.79
N ALA A 527 20.25 -23.82 -3.48
CA ALA A 527 19.00 -24.07 -4.24
C ALA A 527 17.77 -24.00 -3.32
N LEU A 528 17.23 -22.79 -3.14
CA LEU A 528 15.79 -22.59 -2.96
C LEU A 528 15.40 -21.41 -3.86
N LYS A 529 14.44 -21.66 -4.75
CA LYS A 529 13.89 -20.66 -5.65
C LYS A 529 12.97 -19.71 -4.85
N SER A 530 13.24 -18.42 -5.01
CA SER A 530 12.44 -17.19 -4.81
C SER A 530 10.92 -17.35 -4.69
N SER A 531 10.18 -16.52 -3.93
CA SER A 531 10.09 -15.05 -4.10
C SER A 531 9.45 -14.27 -2.93
N ALA A 532 10.11 -13.19 -2.49
CA ALA A 532 9.58 -11.85 -2.15
C ALA A 532 10.77 -11.01 -1.64
N ILE A 533 11.36 -10.17 -2.48
CA ILE A 533 12.67 -9.55 -2.19
C ILE A 533 12.47 -8.39 -1.21
N GLY A 534 12.85 -8.60 0.05
CA GLY A 534 13.10 -7.54 1.04
C GLY A 534 12.40 -7.72 2.39
N GLY A 535 11.27 -8.42 2.43
CA GLY A 535 10.52 -8.72 3.66
C GLY A 535 10.97 -10.03 4.31
N ILE A 536 11.14 -10.02 5.63
CA ILE A 536 11.15 -11.24 6.44
C ILE A 536 9.70 -11.56 6.74
N ASN A 537 9.23 -12.72 6.28
CA ASN A 537 7.93 -13.24 6.69
C ASN A 537 8.02 -13.64 8.16
N LEU A 538 7.20 -12.99 8.98
CA LEU A 538 6.98 -13.38 10.38
C LEU A 538 5.78 -14.34 10.44
N GLU A 539 5.45 -14.80 11.64
CA GLU A 539 4.24 -15.61 11.88
C GLU A 539 2.97 -14.90 11.37
N VAL A 540 2.93 -13.57 11.50
CA VAL A 540 1.88 -12.71 10.93
C VAL A 540 2.53 -11.53 10.21
N GLY A 541 2.28 -11.43 8.90
CA GLY A 541 2.75 -10.35 8.04
C GLY A 541 4.21 -10.48 7.56
N SER A 542 4.59 -9.56 6.68
CA SER A 542 5.95 -9.45 6.15
C SER A 542 6.46 -8.05 6.41
N ILE A 543 7.63 -7.94 7.05
CA ILE A 543 8.27 -6.66 7.33
C ILE A 543 9.74 -6.73 6.94
N THR A 544 10.28 -5.63 6.43
CA THR A 544 11.69 -5.59 6.01
C THR A 544 12.62 -5.61 7.23
N PRO A 545 13.88 -6.08 7.09
CA PRO A 545 14.87 -5.96 8.16
C PRO A 545 15.03 -4.54 8.70
N GLU A 546 14.88 -3.51 7.85
CA GLU A 546 14.93 -2.11 8.28
C GLU A 546 13.69 -1.73 9.10
N GLN A 547 12.50 -2.15 8.70
CA GLN A 547 11.28 -1.95 9.49
C GLN A 547 11.35 -2.67 10.84
N ILE A 548 11.90 -3.89 10.88
CA ILE A 548 12.18 -4.61 12.14
C ILE A 548 13.09 -3.75 13.04
N ASN A 549 14.20 -3.24 12.49
CA ASN A 549 15.12 -2.38 13.22
C ASN A 549 14.43 -1.10 13.73
N LEU A 550 13.60 -0.45 12.91
CA LEU A 550 12.85 0.75 13.29
C LEU A 550 11.79 0.47 14.36
N LEU A 551 11.04 -0.63 14.25
CA LEU A 551 10.04 -1.02 15.26
C LEU A 551 10.71 -1.20 16.62
N PHE A 552 11.76 -2.02 16.69
CA PHE A 552 12.49 -2.24 17.94
C PHE A 552 13.16 -0.95 18.46
N LYS A 553 13.60 -0.04 17.58
CA LYS A 553 14.17 1.26 17.97
C LYS A 553 13.14 2.16 18.68
N HIS A 554 11.85 2.08 18.29
CA HIS A 554 10.79 2.95 18.83
C HIS A 554 9.94 2.30 19.91
N LEU A 555 10.21 1.04 20.31
CA LEU A 555 9.54 0.43 21.44
C LEU A 555 9.76 1.25 22.72
N PRO A 556 8.73 1.42 23.57
CA PRO A 556 8.83 2.19 24.81
C PRO A 556 9.55 1.45 25.95
N PHE A 557 10.22 0.34 25.64
CA PHE A 557 10.98 -0.49 26.57
C PHE A 557 12.25 -1.04 25.90
N ASP A 558 13.22 -1.40 26.75
CA ASP A 558 14.48 -1.97 26.31
C ASP A 558 14.35 -3.48 26.14
N VAL A 559 14.93 -3.99 25.07
CA VAL A 559 14.99 -5.41 24.74
C VAL A 559 16.45 -5.86 24.69
N THR A 560 16.73 -7.03 25.24
CA THR A 560 17.96 -7.81 24.99
C THR A 560 17.56 -9.26 24.68
N TYR A 561 18.14 -9.84 23.64
CA TYR A 561 17.98 -11.26 23.32
C TYR A 561 19.31 -11.99 23.48
N VAL A 562 19.24 -13.11 24.21
CA VAL A 562 20.33 -14.06 24.44
C VAL A 562 19.88 -15.39 23.83
N ASP A 563 20.71 -16.00 22.99
CA ASP A 563 20.34 -17.22 22.27
C ASP A 563 20.49 -18.51 23.10
N GLU A 564 20.24 -19.67 22.47
CA GLU A 564 20.38 -20.98 23.11
C GLU A 564 21.80 -21.31 23.62
N PHE A 565 22.81 -20.56 23.17
CA PHE A 565 24.22 -20.72 23.56
C PHE A 565 24.64 -19.73 24.66
N ASP A 566 23.69 -19.03 25.27
CA ASP A 566 23.89 -18.00 26.29
C ASP A 566 24.67 -16.78 25.79
N GLU A 567 24.71 -16.55 24.48
CA GLU A 567 25.37 -15.40 23.87
C GLU A 567 24.38 -14.29 23.55
N VAL A 568 24.75 -13.05 23.86
CA VAL A 568 23.93 -11.88 23.51
C VAL A 568 23.92 -11.72 21.99
N ARG A 569 22.76 -11.86 21.35
CA ARG A 569 22.61 -11.72 19.89
C ARG A 569 22.04 -10.39 19.46
N TYR A 570 21.22 -9.77 20.30
CA TYR A 570 20.53 -8.55 19.93
C TYR A 570 20.21 -7.68 21.14
N TYR A 571 20.18 -6.36 20.92
CA TYR A 571 19.57 -5.39 21.82
C TYR A 571 19.05 -4.21 20.98
N ASN A 572 17.94 -3.60 21.38
CA ASN A 572 17.42 -2.41 20.68
C ASN A 572 18.17 -1.13 21.09
N LYS A 573 18.40 -0.23 20.12
CA LYS A 573 19.08 1.05 20.33
C LYS A 573 18.06 2.18 20.56
N GLY A 574 17.47 2.23 21.75
CA GLY A 574 16.62 3.36 22.18
C GLY A 574 17.45 4.59 22.60
N GLU A 575 16.91 5.79 22.44
CA GLU A 575 17.57 7.05 22.85
C GLU A 575 17.69 7.16 24.39
N ASP A 576 16.76 6.56 25.14
CA ASP A 576 16.66 6.65 26.60
C ASP A 576 16.75 5.29 27.34
N ARG A 577 17.58 4.37 26.82
CA ARG A 577 17.77 3.02 27.41
C ARG A 577 18.13 3.11 28.90
N VAL A 578 17.40 2.39 29.76
CA VAL A 578 17.59 2.39 31.23
C VAL A 578 18.98 1.87 31.60
N PHE A 579 19.41 0.79 30.93
CA PHE A 579 20.74 0.23 31.08
C PHE A 579 21.52 0.33 29.76
N PRO A 580 22.56 1.19 29.67
CA PRO A 580 23.30 1.37 28.44
C PRO A 580 23.99 0.07 28.00
N ARG A 581 24.07 -0.11 26.68
CA ARG A 581 24.76 -1.24 26.03
C ARG A 581 25.77 -0.69 25.03
N SER A 582 26.88 -1.42 24.85
CA SER A 582 27.88 -1.12 23.83
C SER A 582 27.86 -2.20 22.74
N PRO A 583 28.20 -1.88 21.48
CA PRO A 583 28.23 -2.88 20.40
C PRO A 583 29.11 -4.10 20.72
N GLY A 584 30.16 -3.94 21.53
CA GLY A 584 31.06 -5.03 21.95
C GLY A 584 30.44 -6.09 22.87
N ILE A 585 29.15 -5.98 23.22
CA ILE A 585 28.42 -7.01 23.97
C ILE A 585 27.88 -8.12 23.06
N ILE A 586 27.70 -7.87 21.76
CA ILE A 586 27.18 -8.87 20.83
C ILE A 586 28.18 -10.03 20.70
N GLY A 587 27.69 -11.27 20.85
CA GLY A 587 28.48 -12.49 20.89
C GLY A 587 29.15 -12.78 22.25
N ARG A 588 28.94 -11.95 23.27
CA ARG A 588 29.47 -12.19 24.63
C ARG A 588 28.52 -13.07 25.42
N GLN A 589 29.05 -14.01 26.21
CA GLN A 589 28.20 -14.82 27.11
C GLN A 589 27.56 -13.97 28.21
N VAL A 590 26.27 -14.21 28.47
CA VAL A 590 25.44 -13.44 29.41
C VAL A 590 26.02 -13.39 30.83
N LYS A 591 26.71 -14.45 31.27
CA LYS A 591 27.38 -14.50 32.58
C LYS A 591 28.51 -13.47 32.73
N TYR A 592 29.15 -13.07 31.63
CA TYR A 592 30.19 -12.05 31.64
C TYR A 592 29.63 -10.62 31.52
N CYS A 593 28.34 -10.48 31.23
CA CYS A 593 27.67 -9.19 31.09
C CYS A 593 27.15 -8.62 32.41
N HIS A 594 27.27 -9.39 33.51
CA HIS A 594 26.76 -9.02 34.83
C HIS A 594 27.88 -8.99 35.88
N PRO A 595 27.78 -8.11 36.91
CA PRO A 595 28.71 -8.12 38.03
C PRO A 595 28.73 -9.47 38.79
N PRO A 596 29.87 -9.88 39.39
CA PRO A 596 29.98 -11.16 40.12
C PRO A 596 28.94 -11.36 41.23
N LYS A 597 28.44 -10.27 41.82
CA LYS A 597 27.42 -10.30 42.87
C LYS A 597 26.01 -10.68 42.37
N SER A 598 25.74 -10.61 41.06
CA SER A 598 24.41 -10.84 40.48
C SER A 598 24.40 -11.90 39.38
N VAL A 599 25.57 -12.34 38.90
CA VAL A 599 25.69 -13.37 37.85
C VAL A 599 24.98 -14.68 38.20
N HIS A 600 25.09 -15.13 39.46
CA HIS A 600 24.47 -16.37 39.93
C HIS A 600 22.93 -16.35 39.87
N ILE A 601 22.30 -15.16 39.91
CA ILE A 601 20.85 -14.99 39.77
C ILE A 601 20.46 -15.19 38.30
N VAL A 602 21.24 -14.60 37.38
CA VAL A 602 21.01 -14.71 35.93
C VAL A 602 21.24 -16.15 35.46
N GLU A 603 22.32 -16.79 35.90
CA GLU A 603 22.58 -18.20 35.59
C GLU A 603 21.46 -19.11 36.11
N LYS A 604 20.94 -18.84 37.30
CA LYS A 604 19.79 -19.60 37.85
C LYS A 604 18.52 -19.43 37.00
N ILE A 605 18.25 -18.22 36.48
CA ILE A 605 17.10 -17.97 35.60
C ILE A 605 17.27 -18.73 34.28
N VAL A 606 18.43 -18.61 33.64
CA VAL A 606 18.75 -19.30 32.38
C VAL A 606 18.66 -20.81 32.54
N ASP A 607 19.22 -21.37 33.61
CA ASP A 607 19.17 -22.81 33.90
C ASP A 607 17.73 -23.30 34.10
N ALA A 608 16.92 -22.56 34.83
CA ALA A 608 15.50 -22.89 35.04
C ALA A 608 14.71 -22.85 33.73
N PHE A 609 15.02 -21.91 32.83
CA PHE A 609 14.39 -21.82 31.51
C PHE A 609 14.83 -22.95 30.59
N LYS A 610 16.13 -23.28 30.53
CA LYS A 610 16.64 -24.41 29.75
C LYS A 610 16.01 -25.74 30.17
N LYS A 611 15.81 -25.95 31.48
CA LYS A 611 15.18 -27.16 32.03
C LYS A 611 13.65 -27.18 31.90
N GLY A 612 13.03 -26.08 31.47
CA GLY A 612 11.57 -25.97 31.40
C GLY A 612 10.87 -25.85 32.77
N GLU A 613 11.61 -25.56 33.83
CA GLU A 613 11.06 -25.39 35.19
C GLU A 613 10.28 -24.07 35.33
N ARG A 614 10.64 -23.07 34.53
CA ARG A 614 10.02 -21.74 34.46
C ARG A 614 10.04 -21.24 33.02
N ASN A 615 9.09 -20.39 32.66
CA ASN A 615 9.06 -19.67 31.38
C ASN A 615 9.18 -18.15 31.54
N GLU A 616 9.06 -17.65 32.77
CA GLU A 616 9.15 -16.22 33.07
C GLU A 616 9.83 -15.99 34.42
N ALA A 617 10.46 -14.82 34.57
CA ALA A 617 10.97 -14.29 35.82
C ALA A 617 10.91 -12.76 35.77
N SER A 618 10.36 -12.12 36.80
CA SER A 618 10.26 -10.67 36.85
C SER A 618 10.65 -10.11 38.22
N PHE A 619 11.17 -8.89 38.21
CA PHE A 619 11.46 -8.11 39.41
C PHE A 619 11.47 -6.61 39.10
N TRP A 620 11.34 -5.80 40.14
CA TRP A 620 11.38 -4.34 40.02
C TRP A 620 12.39 -3.75 40.97
N ILE A 621 13.01 -2.64 40.55
CA ILE A 621 13.96 -1.88 41.36
C ILE A 621 13.69 -0.39 41.21
N ASN A 622 14.04 0.37 42.25
CA ASN A 622 14.21 1.81 42.11
C ASN A 622 15.65 2.06 41.70
N PHE A 623 15.86 2.60 40.50
CA PHE A 623 17.19 2.88 39.96
C PHE A 623 17.27 4.35 39.58
N ARG A 624 18.05 5.11 40.33
CA ARG A 624 18.06 6.59 40.29
C ARG A 624 16.65 7.13 40.59
N ASP A 625 16.12 7.97 39.71
CA ASP A 625 14.79 8.60 39.75
C ASP A 625 13.71 7.76 39.05
N LYS A 626 14.05 6.57 38.54
CA LYS A 626 13.15 5.71 37.77
C LYS A 626 12.69 4.48 38.56
N PHE A 627 11.43 4.11 38.38
CA PHE A 627 10.89 2.80 38.76
C PHE A 627 11.05 1.83 37.58
N VAL A 628 11.96 0.88 37.71
CA VAL A 628 12.35 -0.02 36.62
C VAL A 628 11.75 -1.40 36.86
N TYR A 629 10.97 -1.89 35.90
CA TYR A 629 10.43 -3.24 35.87
C TYR A 629 11.21 -4.08 34.86
N ILE A 630 11.73 -5.23 35.29
CA ILE A 630 12.59 -6.11 34.49
C ILE A 630 11.93 -7.48 34.41
N GLN A 631 11.81 -8.00 33.20
CA GLN A 631 11.20 -9.29 32.90
C GLN A 631 12.13 -10.11 32.02
N TYR A 632 12.17 -11.42 32.28
CA TYR A 632 12.86 -12.41 31.46
C TYR A 632 11.83 -13.44 31.00
N PHE A 633 11.86 -13.79 29.73
CA PHE A 633 11.01 -14.83 29.14
C PHE A 633 11.86 -15.89 28.46
N ALA A 634 11.49 -17.16 28.63
CA ALA A 634 12.07 -18.24 27.85
C ALA A 634 11.51 -18.18 26.42
N VAL A 635 12.39 -18.01 25.43
CA VAL A 635 12.02 -18.09 24.02
C VAL A 635 12.03 -19.55 23.62
N ARG A 636 10.95 -20.04 23.01
CA ARG A 636 10.82 -21.42 22.54
C ARG A 636 10.29 -21.45 21.12
N ASP A 637 10.65 -22.49 20.37
CA ASP A 637 10.03 -22.77 19.08
C ASP A 637 8.69 -23.53 19.24
N ASP A 638 7.97 -23.75 18.13
CA ASP A 638 6.68 -24.44 18.10
C ASP A 638 6.73 -25.89 18.64
N ALA A 639 7.93 -26.49 18.64
CA ALA A 639 8.17 -27.81 19.21
C ALA A 639 8.51 -27.76 20.72
N GLY A 640 8.48 -26.58 21.34
CA GLY A 640 8.77 -26.34 22.75
C GLY A 640 10.25 -26.30 23.10
N ASN A 641 11.15 -26.36 22.12
CA ASN A 641 12.59 -26.35 22.36
C ASN A 641 13.03 -24.96 22.81
N TYR A 642 13.93 -24.90 23.79
CA TYR A 642 14.51 -23.65 24.24
C TYR A 642 15.38 -23.02 23.15
N LYS A 643 15.08 -21.76 22.81
CA LYS A 643 15.81 -20.93 21.82
C LYS A 643 16.49 -19.72 22.43
N GLY A 644 16.30 -19.45 23.71
CA GLY A 644 17.02 -18.37 24.37
C GLY A 644 16.23 -17.68 25.47
N VAL A 645 16.71 -16.50 25.87
CA VAL A 645 16.06 -15.61 26.82
C VAL A 645 15.82 -14.25 26.20
N LEU A 646 14.59 -13.76 26.33
CA LEU A 646 14.23 -12.37 26.06
C LEU A 646 14.20 -11.60 27.38
N GLU A 647 15.05 -10.59 27.51
CA GLU A 647 15.02 -9.61 28.61
C GLU A 647 14.27 -8.35 28.14
N ILE A 648 13.27 -7.94 28.91
CA ILE A 648 12.54 -6.68 28.75
C ILE A 648 12.80 -5.80 29.99
N THR A 649 13.19 -4.55 29.78
CA THR A 649 13.32 -3.54 30.84
C THR A 649 12.44 -2.35 30.53
N TYR A 650 11.54 -2.01 31.44
CA TYR A 650 10.57 -0.94 31.27
C TYR A 650 10.69 0.12 32.37
N ASP A 651 10.72 1.40 31.98
CA ASP A 651 10.61 2.53 32.89
C ASP A 651 9.12 2.81 33.19
N GLY A 652 8.63 2.23 34.28
CA GLY A 652 7.24 2.35 34.70
C GLY A 652 6.92 3.65 35.44
N THR A 653 7.83 4.63 35.47
CA THR A 653 7.67 5.85 36.27
C THR A 653 6.44 6.66 35.85
N THR A 654 6.18 6.78 34.55
CA THR A 654 5.03 7.53 34.01
C THR A 654 3.73 6.78 34.29
N ILE A 655 3.66 5.50 33.95
CA ILE A 655 2.45 4.68 34.17
C ILE A 655 2.06 4.66 35.65
N ARG A 656 3.03 4.58 36.55
CA ARG A 656 2.77 4.58 38.00
C ARG A 656 2.16 5.90 38.52
N LYS A 657 2.26 6.99 37.76
CA LYS A 657 1.71 8.31 38.11
C LYS A 657 0.35 8.59 37.45
N LEU A 658 -0.10 7.75 36.52
CA LEU A 658 -1.39 7.95 35.86
C LEU A 658 -2.52 7.72 36.87
N GLU A 659 -3.50 8.62 36.88
CA GLU A 659 -4.71 8.55 37.68
C GLU A 659 -5.92 8.92 36.79
N GLY A 660 -7.10 8.37 37.08
CA GLY A 660 -8.31 8.62 36.29
C GLY A 660 -8.28 8.00 34.89
N GLU A 661 -8.88 8.67 33.90
CA GLU A 661 -8.98 8.19 32.52
C GLU A 661 -8.75 9.35 31.53
N GLN A 662 -7.98 9.12 30.47
CA GLN A 662 -7.85 10.03 29.33
C GLN A 662 -8.37 9.32 28.08
N ARG A 663 -9.60 9.66 27.66
CA ARG A 663 -10.30 8.99 26.54
C ARG A 663 -10.11 9.68 25.18
N LEU A 664 -9.58 10.90 25.17
CA LEU A 664 -9.36 11.72 23.98
C LEU A 664 -7.99 12.42 24.05
N LEU A 665 -7.44 12.77 22.89
CA LEU A 665 -6.20 13.52 22.76
C LEU A 665 -6.38 14.96 23.27
N ASP A 666 -5.34 15.51 23.90
CA ASP A 666 -5.30 16.88 24.42
C ASP A 666 -4.10 17.62 23.81
N TRP A 667 -4.22 17.95 22.52
CA TRP A 667 -3.21 18.66 21.73
C TRP A 667 -3.83 19.96 21.22
N GLU A 668 -3.67 21.05 21.97
CA GLU A 668 -3.75 22.43 21.44
C GLU A 668 -2.45 22.85 20.74
#